data_AF-A0A2D6AJG3-F1
#
_entry.id   AF-A0A2D6AJG3-F1
#
_cell.length_a   1.000
_cell.length_b   1.000
_cell.length_c   1.000
_cell.angle_alpha   90.00
_cell.angle_beta   90.00
_cell.angle_gamma   90.00
#
_symmetry.space_group_name_H-M   'P 1'
#
loop_
_entity.id
_entity.type
_entity.pdbx_description
1 polymer ?
#
loop_
_entity_poly.entity_id
_entity_poly.type
_entity_poly.pdbx_seq_one_letter_code
_entity_poly.pdbx_strand_id
1 'polypeptide(L)'
;MAKCEDILEAHFGKDFPKEAKKIADAVDQRISRGDDYTEILKEINQDVIDGNFRTQIAATGFVKKAFTKQNMMDKVFGGGSKSSDWVKNFKAFLTGSTRKRKGFLNSVGTMQRAKFKTLSGKIFASLEMTPAGIRRMLHSKSFQNDLVKELYEGAGSSNNIHAQKVAKAVQEAKEKLIVELNASGVPIRFRTDHVTTQWHDPYKMVKAGDEAREKWIKDTRGLLDWEKTLSEERAITRSIDAGNLTIDDYLGRVYDQRTMITKQYDSSKLRRSGELSEEMSHSRKLIFKDSDSWIQYNKLYGHESPIHSIMNDLEIQSNRSVLMDYMGPNPHEAFESMIDNINARFKAEGKSLGALDENGLRSRFAQITGEAFIIGKPGMAKFVNIITGINVLSKLGKAALSSITDVSTAAMTMSHMGENGLTAYGKLAKNIATTVPEAERNYVYRMLGVGVDGILGSSASRFTIDDAVPGIMSRMVDNFFHINGLNAWTDWAREGFSKMASMRMASQLRKGWDSIDTRFKTVLEQYDINQKDWDALRKVGSFRISDLVKKNPGMKGTTFPNERFITGDWVLQQGGPSHSRLADKVNLFFVNESRIGVPDIGAGERALMMRTFQRGTLPGAVAQSFWQFRSYQVAVLSNLLPRFGHMGVPNMAIHTVGTLGMGYLSITLKDLAKGLTPRSVFKKETWADSLRQSGILGFAGDYIASEYGSYHSRLDEEILGPVYSQG
;
A
#
# COMPACT_ATOMS: atom_id res chain seq x y z
N MET A 1 12.08 -18.84 23.50
CA MET A 1 10.92 -17.94 23.44
C MET A 1 10.91 -17.19 24.76
N ALA A 2 10.60 -15.90 24.78
CA ALA A 2 10.29 -15.24 26.05
C ALA A 2 9.07 -15.96 26.64
N LYS A 3 9.09 -16.27 27.95
CA LYS A 3 7.95 -16.92 28.60
C LYS A 3 6.76 -15.96 28.57
N CYS A 4 5.52 -16.47 28.56
CA CYS A 4 4.31 -15.65 28.71
C CYS A 4 4.45 -14.64 29.87
N GLU A 5 5.09 -15.10 30.95
CA GLU A 5 5.41 -14.32 32.14
C GLU A 5 6.24 -13.07 31.85
N ASP A 6 7.28 -13.16 31.02
CA ASP A 6 8.17 -12.03 30.70
C ASP A 6 7.46 -10.92 29.90
N ILE A 7 6.50 -11.30 29.05
CA ILE A 7 5.71 -10.37 28.23
C ILE A 7 4.59 -9.75 29.05
N LEU A 8 3.92 -10.53 29.89
CA LEU A 8 2.94 -10.00 30.84
C LEU A 8 3.59 -9.04 31.84
N GLU A 9 4.79 -9.36 32.33
CA GLU A 9 5.57 -8.48 33.21
C GLU A 9 6.03 -7.21 32.49
N ALA A 10 6.45 -7.31 31.22
CA ALA A 10 6.81 -6.14 30.42
C ALA A 10 5.62 -5.20 30.14
N HIS A 11 4.42 -5.75 29.97
CA HIS A 11 3.23 -5.00 29.56
C HIS A 11 2.39 -4.49 30.75
N PHE A 12 2.42 -5.17 31.89
CA PHE A 12 1.61 -4.85 33.07
C PHE A 12 2.42 -4.59 34.35
N GLY A 13 3.75 -4.77 34.33
CA GLY A 13 4.60 -4.79 35.51
C GLY A 13 4.53 -6.13 36.27
N LYS A 14 5.19 -6.21 37.43
CA LYS A 14 5.25 -7.44 38.26
C LYS A 14 3.91 -7.89 38.85
N ASP A 15 2.91 -7.01 38.86
CA ASP A 15 1.58 -7.24 39.45
C ASP A 15 0.49 -7.39 38.38
N PHE A 16 0.67 -8.31 37.43
CA PHE A 16 -0.35 -8.62 36.43
C PHE A 16 -1.45 -9.54 36.99
N PRO A 17 -2.70 -9.46 36.49
CA PRO A 17 -3.82 -10.25 37.03
C PRO A 17 -3.55 -11.76 36.96
N LYS A 18 -3.90 -12.53 38.01
CA LYS A 18 -3.70 -14.00 38.04
C LYS A 18 -4.45 -14.71 36.92
N GLU A 19 -5.57 -14.15 36.48
CA GLU A 19 -6.38 -14.59 35.35
C GLU A 19 -5.63 -14.43 34.02
N ALA A 20 -4.79 -13.39 33.87
CA ALA A 20 -3.92 -13.19 32.71
C ALA A 20 -2.94 -14.34 32.54
N LYS A 21 -2.31 -14.74 33.65
CA LYS A 21 -1.35 -15.84 33.71
C LYS A 21 -2.00 -17.15 33.29
N LYS A 22 -3.18 -17.44 33.85
CA LYS A 22 -3.95 -18.65 33.52
C LYS A 22 -4.32 -18.72 32.04
N ILE A 23 -4.77 -17.62 31.45
CA ILE A 23 -5.13 -17.57 30.02
C ILE A 23 -3.88 -17.77 29.17
N ALA A 24 -2.78 -17.09 29.47
CA ALA A 24 -1.54 -17.20 28.71
C ALA A 24 -0.92 -18.62 28.81
N ASP A 25 -0.91 -19.22 30.00
CA ASP A 25 -0.43 -20.59 30.23
C ASP A 25 -1.33 -21.64 29.54
N ALA A 26 -2.65 -21.43 29.56
CA ALA A 26 -3.60 -22.29 28.87
C ALA A 26 -3.40 -22.26 27.35
N VAL A 27 -3.12 -21.07 26.78
CA VAL A 27 -2.84 -20.97 25.35
C VAL A 27 -1.46 -21.56 25.00
N ASP A 28 -0.43 -21.31 25.80
CA ASP A 28 0.92 -21.87 25.59
C ASP A 28 0.87 -23.42 25.62
N GLN A 29 0.09 -24.00 26.53
CA GLN A 29 -0.17 -25.44 26.57
C GLN A 29 -0.96 -25.97 25.36
N ARG A 30 -1.96 -25.24 24.85
CA ARG A 30 -2.75 -25.66 23.69
C ARG A 30 -1.95 -25.57 22.39
N ILE A 31 -1.15 -24.52 22.23
CA ILE A 31 -0.19 -24.40 21.12
C ILE A 31 0.82 -25.55 21.17
N SER A 32 1.33 -25.89 22.36
CA SER A 32 2.26 -27.01 22.55
C SER A 32 1.64 -28.39 22.24
N ARG A 33 0.30 -28.49 22.21
CA ARG A 33 -0.45 -29.71 21.86
C ARG A 33 -0.92 -29.77 20.40
N GLY A 34 -0.76 -28.69 19.62
CA GLY A 34 -1.03 -28.66 18.18
C GLY A 34 -2.44 -28.20 17.77
N ASP A 35 -3.19 -27.55 18.65
CA ASP A 35 -4.55 -27.04 18.38
C ASP A 35 -4.58 -25.96 17.25
N ASP A 36 -5.71 -25.85 16.51
CA ASP A 36 -5.88 -24.84 15.45
C ASP A 36 -6.00 -23.43 16.00
N TYR A 37 -5.06 -22.58 15.59
CA TYR A 37 -4.93 -21.19 15.99
C TYR A 37 -6.21 -20.33 15.78
N THR A 38 -6.97 -20.62 14.73
CA THR A 38 -8.17 -19.83 14.37
C THR A 38 -9.33 -20.11 15.33
N GLU A 39 -9.35 -21.30 15.91
CA GLU A 39 -10.33 -21.75 16.88
C GLU A 39 -10.04 -21.15 18.27
N ILE A 40 -8.78 -21.15 18.70
CA ILE A 40 -8.31 -20.47 19.92
C ILE A 40 -8.68 -18.98 19.91
N LEU A 41 -8.47 -18.28 18.79
CA LEU A 41 -8.84 -16.86 18.66
C LEU A 41 -10.35 -16.60 18.66
N LYS A 42 -11.17 -17.55 18.20
CA LYS A 42 -12.63 -17.40 18.22
C LYS A 42 -13.16 -17.51 19.64
N GLU A 43 -12.65 -18.45 20.42
CA GLU A 43 -13.04 -18.68 21.81
C GLU A 43 -12.66 -17.47 22.69
N ILE A 44 -11.44 -16.92 22.53
CA ILE A 44 -10.99 -15.73 23.28
C ILE A 44 -11.83 -14.48 22.96
N ASN A 45 -12.33 -14.35 21.72
CA ASN A 45 -13.16 -13.21 21.31
C ASN A 45 -14.64 -13.32 21.69
N GLN A 46 -15.13 -14.51 22.09
CA GLN A 46 -16.53 -14.69 22.49
C GLN A 46 -16.82 -14.29 23.95
N ASP A 47 -15.79 -14.17 24.79
CA ASP A 47 -15.89 -13.82 26.22
C ASP A 47 -15.61 -12.33 26.51
N VAL A 48 -15.80 -11.43 25.53
CA VAL A 48 -15.59 -9.98 25.69
C VAL A 48 -16.78 -9.33 26.41
N ILE A 49 -17.06 -9.81 27.62
CA ILE A 49 -17.95 -9.18 28.58
C ILE A 49 -17.15 -9.04 29.89
N ASP A 50 -16.95 -7.80 30.31
CA ASP A 50 -16.46 -7.34 31.62
C ASP A 50 -14.96 -7.40 32.02
N GLY A 51 -14.53 -6.30 32.67
CA GLY A 51 -13.37 -6.19 33.57
C GLY A 51 -11.97 -6.07 32.94
N ASN A 52 -11.58 -6.99 32.05
CA ASN A 52 -10.15 -7.22 31.74
C ASN A 52 -9.81 -7.23 30.24
N PHE A 53 -10.45 -6.36 29.44
CA PHE A 53 -10.20 -6.19 28.00
C PHE A 53 -8.71 -6.14 27.62
N ARG A 54 -7.89 -5.37 28.36
CA ARG A 54 -6.44 -5.25 28.07
C ARG A 54 -5.68 -6.57 28.26
N THR A 55 -6.06 -7.34 29.27
CA THR A 55 -5.43 -8.62 29.60
C THR A 55 -5.71 -9.68 28.54
N GLN A 56 -6.96 -9.78 28.07
CA GLN A 56 -7.35 -10.69 26.97
C GLN A 56 -6.66 -10.33 25.65
N ILE A 57 -6.54 -9.02 25.36
CA ILE A 57 -5.85 -8.53 24.17
C ILE A 57 -4.33 -8.77 24.26
N ALA A 58 -3.71 -8.62 25.42
CA ALA A 58 -2.29 -8.93 25.62
C ALA A 58 -1.98 -10.43 25.42
N ALA A 59 -2.85 -11.32 25.92
CA ALA A 59 -2.74 -12.76 25.64
C ALA A 59 -2.86 -13.05 24.14
N THR A 60 -3.81 -12.41 23.46
CA THR A 60 -3.97 -12.50 22.00
C THR A 60 -2.71 -12.02 21.26
N GLY A 61 -2.10 -10.93 21.72
CA GLY A 61 -0.83 -10.41 21.18
C GLY A 61 0.35 -11.36 21.33
N PHE A 62 0.47 -12.05 22.47
CA PHE A 62 1.50 -13.08 22.68
C PHE A 62 1.38 -14.22 21.66
N VAL A 63 0.18 -14.76 21.54
CA VAL A 63 -0.14 -15.88 20.64
C VAL A 63 0.11 -15.48 19.19
N LYS A 64 -0.28 -14.26 18.83
CA LYS A 64 0.03 -13.66 17.54
C LYS A 64 1.53 -13.59 17.31
N LYS A 65 2.32 -13.11 18.27
CA LYS A 65 3.79 -12.98 18.19
C LYS A 65 4.47 -14.33 17.88
N ALA A 66 4.04 -15.41 18.54
CA ALA A 66 4.60 -16.74 18.30
C ALA A 66 4.28 -17.25 16.89
N PHE A 67 3.01 -17.13 16.47
CA PHE A 67 2.56 -17.56 15.14
C PHE A 67 3.23 -16.78 14.01
N THR A 68 3.30 -15.45 14.12
CA THR A 68 3.92 -14.60 13.09
C THR A 68 5.41 -14.89 12.96
N LYS A 69 6.10 -15.10 14.09
CA LYS A 69 7.50 -15.53 14.08
C LYS A 69 7.69 -16.84 13.34
N GLN A 70 6.89 -17.86 13.63
CA GLN A 70 7.00 -19.16 12.95
C GLN A 70 6.72 -19.05 11.45
N ASN A 71 5.64 -18.36 11.06
CA ASN A 71 5.31 -18.13 9.65
C ASN A 71 6.44 -17.39 8.91
N MET A 72 7.06 -16.39 9.56
CA MET A 72 8.21 -15.68 8.99
C MET A 72 9.42 -16.62 8.82
N MET A 73 9.72 -17.47 9.81
CA MET A 73 10.77 -18.49 9.72
C MET A 73 10.50 -19.47 8.56
N ASP A 74 9.26 -19.95 8.40
CA ASP A 74 8.88 -20.88 7.34
C ASP A 74 8.98 -20.24 5.95
N LYS A 75 8.60 -18.96 5.81
CA LYS A 75 8.76 -18.23 4.55
C LYS A 75 10.23 -17.98 4.18
N VAL A 76 11.10 -17.74 5.16
CA VAL A 76 12.52 -17.42 4.92
C VAL A 76 13.37 -18.68 4.74
N PHE A 77 13.17 -19.70 5.58
CA PHE A 77 14.02 -20.90 5.65
C PHE A 77 13.33 -22.18 5.17
N GLY A 78 12.00 -22.23 5.12
CA GLY A 78 11.24 -23.44 4.79
C GLY A 78 11.27 -23.83 3.30
N GLY A 79 10.56 -24.91 2.97
CA GLY A 79 10.34 -25.35 1.58
C GLY A 79 11.61 -25.77 0.84
N GLY A 80 12.61 -26.33 1.53
CA GLY A 80 13.88 -26.74 0.93
C GLY A 80 14.79 -25.59 0.49
N SER A 81 14.58 -24.40 1.06
CA SER A 81 15.36 -23.22 0.67
C SER A 81 16.84 -23.36 1.01
N LYS A 82 17.70 -23.01 0.04
CA LYS A 82 19.15 -22.97 0.25
C LYS A 82 19.54 -21.64 0.89
N SER A 83 20.70 -21.60 1.53
CA SER A 83 21.23 -20.36 2.12
C SER A 83 21.42 -19.21 1.14
N SER A 84 21.65 -19.49 -0.14
CA SER A 84 21.66 -18.48 -1.22
C SER A 84 20.31 -17.79 -1.45
N ASP A 85 19.24 -18.32 -0.87
CA ASP A 85 17.87 -17.84 -1.03
C ASP A 85 17.34 -17.11 0.20
N TRP A 86 17.87 -17.34 1.41
CA TRP A 86 17.28 -16.77 2.64
C TRP A 86 17.14 -15.25 2.59
N VAL A 87 18.17 -14.54 2.14
CA VAL A 87 18.12 -13.08 1.95
C VAL A 87 17.10 -12.67 0.90
N LYS A 88 16.99 -13.42 -0.20
CA LYS A 88 16.00 -13.16 -1.26
C LYS A 88 14.58 -13.40 -0.75
N ASN A 89 14.37 -14.46 0.04
CA ASN A 89 13.10 -14.81 0.65
C ASN A 89 12.68 -13.74 1.65
N PHE A 90 13.63 -13.25 2.46
CA PHE A 90 13.33 -12.19 3.42
C PHE A 90 13.03 -10.86 2.72
N LYS A 91 13.78 -10.50 1.67
CA LYS A 91 13.43 -9.36 0.80
C LYS A 91 12.03 -9.50 0.19
N ALA A 92 11.67 -10.69 -0.29
CA ALA A 92 10.34 -10.98 -0.83
C ALA A 92 9.26 -10.95 0.26
N PHE A 93 9.54 -11.41 1.47
CA PHE A 93 8.63 -11.31 2.61
C PHE A 93 8.32 -9.86 2.98
N LEU A 94 9.33 -8.98 2.97
CA LEU A 94 9.17 -7.57 3.30
C LEU A 94 8.41 -6.80 2.22
N THR A 95 8.83 -6.90 0.95
CA THR A 95 8.32 -5.99 -0.10
C THR A 95 7.81 -6.66 -1.37
N GLY A 96 7.83 -7.99 -1.42
CA GLY A 96 7.37 -8.76 -2.57
C GLY A 96 8.44 -8.99 -3.64
N SER A 97 8.23 -10.00 -4.48
CA SER A 97 9.03 -10.27 -5.68
C SER A 97 8.23 -11.03 -6.73
N THR A 98 8.36 -10.66 -8.01
CA THR A 98 7.72 -11.38 -9.12
C THR A 98 8.47 -12.63 -9.58
N ARG A 99 9.61 -12.96 -8.94
CA ARG A 99 10.34 -14.22 -9.20
C ARG A 99 9.42 -15.42 -8.94
N LYS A 100 9.58 -16.47 -9.76
CA LYS A 100 8.74 -17.67 -9.71
C LYS A 100 8.98 -18.49 -8.44
N ARG A 101 8.33 -18.13 -7.34
CA ARG A 101 8.31 -18.88 -6.08
C ARG A 101 7.02 -18.64 -5.31
N LYS A 102 6.51 -19.69 -4.66
CA LYS A 102 5.28 -19.66 -3.87
C LYS A 102 5.36 -18.58 -2.78
N GLY A 103 4.28 -17.80 -2.65
CA GLY A 103 4.08 -16.79 -1.60
C GLY A 103 4.92 -15.51 -1.74
N PHE A 104 5.74 -15.36 -2.79
CA PHE A 104 6.61 -14.20 -2.96
C PHE A 104 5.88 -12.87 -3.22
N LEU A 105 4.61 -12.90 -3.64
CA LEU A 105 3.77 -11.71 -3.78
C LEU A 105 2.82 -11.52 -2.61
N ASN A 106 2.75 -12.49 -1.69
CA ASN A 106 2.09 -12.37 -0.39
C ASN A 106 3.06 -11.85 0.69
N SER A 107 3.38 -10.57 0.60
CA SER A 107 4.38 -9.85 1.40
C SER A 107 3.77 -8.72 2.21
N VAL A 108 4.51 -8.17 3.18
CA VAL A 108 4.05 -7.03 3.98
C VAL A 108 3.72 -5.85 3.07
N GLY A 109 4.68 -5.39 2.27
CA GLY A 109 4.52 -4.19 1.44
C GLY A 109 3.44 -4.31 0.36
N THR A 110 3.24 -5.49 -0.23
CA THR A 110 2.16 -5.69 -1.22
C THR A 110 0.79 -5.74 -0.55
N MET A 111 0.67 -6.36 0.62
CA MET A 111 -0.57 -6.43 1.40
C MET A 111 -0.95 -5.07 2.00
N GLN A 112 0.01 -4.29 2.51
CA GLN A 112 -0.20 -2.91 2.98
C GLN A 112 -0.91 -2.08 1.92
N ARG A 113 -0.36 -2.09 0.69
CA ARG A 113 -0.94 -1.40 -0.46
C ARG A 113 -2.32 -1.94 -0.83
N ALA A 114 -2.49 -3.26 -0.90
CA ALA A 114 -3.76 -3.89 -1.27
C ALA A 114 -4.89 -3.55 -0.29
N LYS A 115 -4.60 -3.60 1.01
CA LYS A 115 -5.57 -3.33 2.08
C LYS A 115 -6.08 -1.89 2.02
N PHE A 116 -5.18 -0.91 1.98
CA PHE A 116 -5.56 0.50 1.87
C PHE A 116 -6.35 0.79 0.59
N LYS A 117 -5.91 0.27 -0.57
CA LYS A 117 -6.60 0.50 -1.86
C LYS A 117 -7.99 -0.14 -1.90
N THR A 118 -8.16 -1.29 -1.28
CA THR A 118 -9.47 -1.93 -1.16
C THR A 118 -10.42 -1.11 -0.28
N LEU A 119 -9.95 -0.65 0.89
CA LEU A 119 -10.79 0.16 1.80
C LEU A 119 -11.16 1.52 1.19
N SER A 120 -10.19 2.24 0.64
CA SER A 120 -10.44 3.54 -0.03
C SER A 120 -11.31 3.38 -1.27
N GLY A 121 -11.13 2.31 -2.04
CA GLY A 121 -12.00 1.95 -3.16
C GLY A 121 -13.46 1.80 -2.73
N LYS A 122 -13.72 1.12 -1.62
CA LYS A 122 -15.08 0.98 -1.04
C LYS A 122 -15.66 2.29 -0.54
N ILE A 123 -14.85 3.14 0.06
CA ILE A 123 -15.32 4.44 0.54
C ILE A 123 -15.80 5.29 -0.64
N PHE A 124 -15.00 5.42 -1.69
CA PHE A 124 -15.38 6.20 -2.86
C PHE A 124 -16.46 5.53 -3.71
N ALA A 125 -16.55 4.20 -3.64
CA ALA A 125 -17.62 3.42 -4.25
C ALA A 125 -19.01 3.81 -3.74
N SER A 126 -19.13 4.20 -2.47
CA SER A 126 -20.41 4.59 -1.84
C SER A 126 -21.06 5.81 -2.49
N LEU A 127 -20.29 6.64 -3.19
CA LEU A 127 -20.75 7.90 -3.75
C LEU A 127 -21.53 7.75 -5.05
N GLU A 128 -21.42 6.61 -5.74
CA GLU A 128 -22.18 6.35 -6.97
C GLU A 128 -21.91 7.37 -8.09
N MET A 129 -20.69 7.90 -8.14
CA MET A 129 -20.27 8.93 -9.09
C MET A 129 -19.10 8.48 -9.97
N THR A 130 -18.82 9.25 -11.03
CA THR A 130 -17.59 9.12 -11.82
C THR A 130 -16.37 9.56 -11.00
N PRO A 131 -15.15 9.01 -11.24
CA PRO A 131 -13.95 9.43 -10.54
C PRO A 131 -13.70 10.95 -10.57
N ALA A 132 -13.96 11.60 -11.71
CA ALA A 132 -13.86 13.05 -11.85
C ALA A 132 -14.87 13.81 -10.99
N GLY A 133 -16.11 13.31 -10.89
CA GLY A 133 -17.14 13.86 -10.02
C GLY A 133 -16.78 13.73 -8.53
N ILE A 134 -16.30 12.55 -8.12
CA ILE A 134 -15.80 12.30 -6.77
C ILE A 134 -14.67 13.26 -6.44
N ARG A 135 -13.64 13.34 -7.30
CA ARG A 135 -12.50 14.23 -7.11
C ARG A 135 -12.94 15.68 -6.92
N ARG A 136 -13.81 16.21 -7.79
CA ARG A 136 -14.32 17.59 -7.67
C ARG A 136 -15.00 17.83 -6.32
N MET A 137 -15.83 16.89 -5.87
CA MET A 137 -16.52 16.98 -4.59
C MET A 137 -15.55 16.90 -3.41
N LEU A 138 -14.57 15.98 -3.44
CA LEU A 138 -13.56 15.87 -2.39
C LEU A 138 -12.67 17.11 -2.28
N HIS A 139 -12.51 17.90 -3.35
CA HIS A 139 -11.81 19.20 -3.31
C HIS A 139 -12.68 20.35 -2.81
N SER A 140 -14.01 20.17 -2.69
CA SER A 140 -14.89 21.20 -2.17
C SER A 140 -14.71 21.38 -0.67
N LYS A 141 -14.46 22.61 -0.23
CA LYS A 141 -14.35 22.94 1.20
C LYS A 141 -15.66 22.70 1.96
N SER A 142 -16.81 22.98 1.34
CA SER A 142 -18.11 22.73 1.98
C SER A 142 -18.29 21.25 2.25
N PHE A 143 -18.03 20.40 1.26
CA PHE A 143 -18.11 18.95 1.42
C PHE A 143 -17.14 18.42 2.46
N GLN A 144 -15.90 18.94 2.50
CA GLN A 144 -14.93 18.55 3.51
C GLN A 144 -15.39 18.90 4.92
N ASN A 145 -15.95 20.09 5.13
CA ASN A 145 -16.50 20.50 6.42
C ASN A 145 -17.70 19.64 6.82
N ASP A 146 -18.65 19.44 5.89
CA ASP A 146 -19.80 18.56 6.09
C ASP A 146 -19.34 17.15 6.46
N LEU A 147 -18.33 16.59 5.78
CA LEU A 147 -17.79 15.27 6.09
C LEU A 147 -17.17 15.18 7.48
N VAL A 148 -16.41 16.20 7.91
CA VAL A 148 -15.90 16.25 9.29
C VAL A 148 -17.06 16.28 10.27
N LYS A 149 -18.10 17.07 9.98
CA LYS A 149 -19.27 17.17 10.82
C LYS A 149 -20.03 15.85 10.95
N GLU A 150 -20.21 15.15 9.84
CA GLU A 150 -20.84 13.83 9.79
C GLU A 150 -20.03 12.78 10.56
N LEU A 151 -18.70 12.88 10.53
CA LEU A 151 -17.80 11.97 11.25
C LEU A 151 -17.70 12.29 12.75
N TYR A 152 -17.84 13.55 13.14
CA TYR A 152 -17.63 14.00 14.53
C TYR A 152 -18.93 14.02 15.32
N GLU A 153 -19.96 14.74 14.83
CA GLU A 153 -21.28 14.83 15.48
C GLU A 153 -22.24 13.69 15.10
N GLY A 154 -21.92 12.92 14.06
CA GLY A 154 -22.67 11.72 13.66
C GLY A 154 -23.49 11.87 12.38
N ALA A 155 -23.93 10.72 11.85
CA ALA A 155 -24.58 10.63 10.56
C ALA A 155 -25.91 11.41 10.51
N GLY A 156 -26.02 12.35 9.57
CA GLY A 156 -27.14 13.27 9.36
C GLY A 156 -26.88 14.70 9.87
N SER A 157 -25.77 14.96 10.57
CA SER A 157 -25.50 16.27 11.22
C SER A 157 -25.33 17.45 10.25
N SER A 158 -24.97 17.19 8.99
CA SER A 158 -24.77 18.21 7.95
C SER A 158 -25.94 18.36 6.98
N ASN A 159 -26.91 17.42 6.99
CA ASN A 159 -27.94 17.23 5.95
C ASN A 159 -27.38 16.97 4.53
N ASN A 160 -26.08 16.70 4.38
CA ASN A 160 -25.46 16.37 3.10
C ASN A 160 -25.40 14.85 2.92
N ILE A 161 -26.28 14.32 2.07
CA ILE A 161 -26.42 12.87 1.81
C ILE A 161 -25.09 12.25 1.34
N HIS A 162 -24.30 12.94 0.52
CA HIS A 162 -23.02 12.42 0.05
C HIS A 162 -21.97 12.39 1.17
N ALA A 163 -21.93 13.42 2.01
CA ALA A 163 -21.03 13.45 3.17
C ALA A 163 -21.39 12.35 4.17
N GLN A 164 -22.69 12.14 4.43
CA GLN A 164 -23.19 11.06 5.27
C GLN A 164 -22.80 9.67 4.75
N LYS A 165 -22.96 9.42 3.44
CA LYS A 165 -22.55 8.15 2.80
C LYS A 165 -21.06 7.87 3.00
N VAL A 166 -20.21 8.89 2.78
CA VAL A 166 -18.75 8.75 2.95
C VAL A 166 -18.39 8.58 4.42
N ALA A 167 -18.99 9.34 5.33
CA ALA A 167 -18.76 9.23 6.77
C ALA A 167 -19.05 7.82 7.27
N LYS A 168 -20.20 7.25 6.88
CA LYS A 168 -20.57 5.87 7.21
C LYS A 168 -19.55 4.86 6.69
N ALA A 169 -19.17 4.95 5.42
CA ALA A 169 -18.18 4.05 4.83
C ALA A 169 -16.79 4.16 5.50
N VAL A 170 -16.39 5.37 5.92
CA VAL A 170 -15.15 5.60 6.67
C VAL A 170 -15.24 4.98 8.07
N GLN A 171 -16.38 5.12 8.77
CA GLN A 171 -16.59 4.52 10.09
C GLN A 171 -16.56 2.99 10.02
N GLU A 172 -17.24 2.37 9.05
CA GLU A 172 -17.20 0.92 8.81
C GLU A 172 -15.77 0.43 8.52
N ALA A 173 -15.00 1.17 7.72
CA ALA A 173 -13.61 0.83 7.44
C ALA A 173 -12.73 0.90 8.70
N LYS A 174 -12.93 1.92 9.56
CA LYS A 174 -12.21 2.06 10.83
C LYS A 174 -12.59 0.96 11.82
N GLU A 175 -13.86 0.64 11.93
CA GLU A 175 -14.34 -0.43 12.81
C GLU A 175 -13.70 -1.76 12.43
N LYS A 176 -13.71 -2.11 11.14
CA LYS A 176 -13.03 -3.30 10.64
C LYS A 176 -11.54 -3.31 11.00
N LEU A 177 -10.83 -2.20 10.80
CA LEU A 177 -9.42 -2.11 11.16
C LEU A 177 -9.19 -2.28 12.66
N ILE A 178 -10.02 -1.67 13.51
CA ILE A 178 -9.90 -1.82 14.98
C ILE A 178 -10.11 -3.28 15.39
N VAL A 179 -11.10 -3.98 14.83
CA VAL A 179 -11.31 -5.41 15.10
C VAL A 179 -10.07 -6.23 14.73
N GLU A 180 -9.46 -5.98 13.57
CA GLU A 180 -8.25 -6.67 13.12
C GLU A 180 -7.01 -6.33 13.97
N LEU A 181 -6.90 -5.07 14.43
CA LEU A 181 -5.83 -4.60 15.31
C LEU A 181 -5.97 -5.23 16.72
N ASN A 182 -7.18 -5.28 17.25
CA ASN A 182 -7.50 -5.95 18.51
C ASN A 182 -7.17 -7.45 18.43
N ALA A 183 -7.55 -8.11 17.32
CA ALA A 183 -7.18 -9.50 17.04
C ALA A 183 -5.68 -9.73 16.85
N SER A 184 -4.90 -8.65 16.67
CA SER A 184 -3.44 -8.67 16.59
C SER A 184 -2.76 -8.28 17.90
N GLY A 185 -3.53 -8.07 18.97
CA GLY A 185 -3.00 -7.75 20.30
C GLY A 185 -2.89 -6.26 20.61
N VAL A 186 -3.57 -5.38 19.86
CA VAL A 186 -3.54 -3.94 20.10
C VAL A 186 -4.83 -3.49 20.79
N PRO A 187 -4.81 -3.02 22.05
CA PRO A 187 -6.04 -2.69 22.78
C PRO A 187 -6.63 -1.32 22.38
N ILE A 188 -7.32 -1.25 21.23
CA ILE A 188 -7.99 -0.04 20.76
C ILE A 188 -9.50 -0.13 20.95
N ARG A 189 -10.09 0.90 21.59
CA ARG A 189 -11.54 1.06 21.68
C ARG A 189 -12.08 1.77 20.44
N PHE A 190 -13.24 1.36 19.95
CA PHE A 190 -13.94 2.10 18.90
C PHE A 190 -14.54 3.38 19.46
N ARG A 191 -14.50 4.45 18.67
CA ARG A 191 -15.00 5.78 19.03
C ARG A 191 -15.74 6.36 17.83
N THR A 192 -17.01 6.71 18.03
CA THR A 192 -17.87 7.27 16.98
C THR A 192 -17.46 8.70 16.63
N ASP A 193 -16.91 9.45 17.59
CA ASP A 193 -16.44 10.84 17.46
C ASP A 193 -15.01 10.96 16.88
N HIS A 194 -14.41 9.84 16.44
CA HIS A 194 -13.02 9.83 15.97
C HIS A 194 -12.92 10.12 14.47
N VAL A 195 -12.51 11.35 14.12
CA VAL A 195 -12.27 11.78 12.73
C VAL A 195 -10.95 11.23 12.19
N THR A 196 -9.81 11.49 12.83
CA THR A 196 -8.50 10.91 12.49
C THR A 196 -7.57 10.88 13.69
N THR A 197 -6.55 10.03 13.63
CA THR A 197 -5.36 10.21 14.48
C THR A 197 -4.74 11.57 14.19
N GLN A 198 -4.49 12.38 15.22
CA GLN A 198 -3.98 13.74 15.02
C GLN A 198 -2.58 13.72 14.39
N TRP A 199 -2.50 14.21 13.17
CA TRP A 199 -1.24 14.51 12.49
C TRP A 199 -0.87 15.98 12.67
N HIS A 200 0.42 16.23 12.80
CA HIS A 200 0.97 17.56 13.03
C HIS A 200 1.99 17.86 11.94
N ASP A 201 1.82 19.00 11.26
CA ASP A 201 2.78 19.50 10.28
C ASP A 201 4.05 19.95 11.01
N PRO A 202 5.18 19.24 10.85
CA PRO A 202 6.39 19.56 11.60
C PRO A 202 6.85 21.00 11.37
N TYR A 203 6.63 21.56 10.17
CA TYR A 203 6.99 22.93 9.87
C TYR A 203 6.09 23.92 10.62
N LYS A 204 4.78 23.69 10.65
CA LYS A 204 3.85 24.57 11.39
C LYS A 204 4.07 24.50 12.90
N MET A 205 4.40 23.31 13.40
CA MET A 205 4.66 23.08 14.83
C MET A 205 5.86 23.87 15.34
N VAL A 206 6.92 24.02 14.54
CA VAL A 206 8.16 24.71 14.96
C VAL A 206 8.31 26.11 14.37
N LYS A 207 7.32 26.59 13.60
CA LYS A 207 7.41 27.83 12.80
C LYS A 207 7.73 29.08 13.63
N ALA A 208 7.24 29.13 14.87
CA ALA A 208 7.40 30.28 15.75
C ALA A 208 8.71 30.26 16.57
N GLY A 209 9.67 29.40 16.20
CA GLY A 209 10.98 29.35 16.86
C GLY A 209 10.86 28.96 18.33
N ASP A 210 11.53 29.70 19.21
CA ASP A 210 11.58 29.40 20.64
C ASP A 210 10.21 29.48 21.33
N GLU A 211 9.29 30.32 20.83
CA GLU A 211 7.93 30.48 21.36
C GLU A 211 6.93 29.45 20.80
N ALA A 212 7.38 28.54 19.94
CA ALA A 212 6.49 27.63 19.23
C ALA A 212 5.71 26.69 20.16
N ARG A 213 6.32 26.29 21.27
CA ARG A 213 5.70 25.43 22.28
C ARG A 213 4.58 26.18 23.02
N GLU A 214 4.87 27.35 23.57
CA GLU A 214 3.91 28.17 24.32
C GLU A 214 2.73 28.57 23.42
N LYS A 215 3.02 28.96 22.18
CA LYS A 215 2.00 29.30 21.19
C LYS A 215 1.10 28.11 20.89
N TRP A 216 1.68 26.92 20.66
CA TRP A 216 0.90 25.72 20.38
C TRP A 216 0.00 25.34 21.57
N ILE A 217 0.52 25.40 22.79
CA ILE A 217 -0.26 25.13 24.02
C ILE A 217 -1.45 26.10 24.09
N LYS A 218 -1.20 27.40 23.94
CA LYS A 218 -2.24 28.45 24.00
C LYS A 218 -3.33 28.25 22.95
N ASP A 219 -2.94 28.02 21.70
CA ASP A 219 -3.88 27.86 20.58
C ASP A 219 -4.69 26.57 20.69
N THR A 220 -4.10 25.51 21.26
CA THR A 220 -4.74 24.19 21.38
C THR A 220 -5.69 24.12 22.57
N ARG A 221 -5.35 24.80 23.69
CA ARG A 221 -6.07 24.67 24.95
C ARG A 221 -7.55 25.01 24.85
N GLY A 222 -7.91 26.00 24.03
CA GLY A 222 -9.29 26.43 23.81
C GLY A 222 -10.12 25.50 22.94
N LEU A 223 -9.49 24.57 22.21
CA LEU A 223 -10.13 23.73 21.19
C LEU A 223 -10.49 22.32 21.71
N LEU A 224 -9.97 21.92 22.87
CA LEU A 224 -10.13 20.57 23.42
C LEU A 224 -11.32 20.46 24.39
N ASP A 225 -11.94 19.29 24.35
CA ASP A 225 -12.82 18.77 25.39
C ASP A 225 -11.94 18.13 26.48
N TRP A 226 -11.73 18.87 27.57
CA TRP A 226 -10.80 18.48 28.63
C TRP A 226 -11.31 17.30 29.47
N GLU A 227 -12.62 17.19 29.65
CA GLU A 227 -13.21 16.08 30.38
C GLU A 227 -12.95 14.78 29.62
N LYS A 228 -13.32 14.74 28.33
CA LYS A 228 -13.06 13.57 27.50
C LYS A 228 -11.57 13.29 27.37
N THR A 229 -10.75 14.31 27.08
CA THR A 229 -9.30 14.15 26.87
C THR A 229 -8.62 13.52 28.08
N LEU A 230 -8.88 14.04 29.28
CA LEU A 230 -8.28 13.52 30.50
C LEU A 230 -8.89 12.18 30.94
N SER A 231 -10.14 11.90 30.60
CA SER A 231 -10.76 10.59 30.87
C SER A 231 -10.13 9.48 30.03
N GLU A 232 -9.88 9.75 28.75
CA GLU A 232 -9.26 8.80 27.82
C GLU A 232 -7.79 8.55 28.19
N GLU A 233 -7.04 9.61 28.50
CA GLU A 233 -5.65 9.46 28.95
C GLU A 233 -5.57 8.70 30.28
N ARG A 234 -6.49 8.91 31.23
CA ARG A 234 -6.57 8.12 32.48
C ARG A 234 -6.91 6.65 32.24
N ALA A 235 -7.84 6.38 31.32
CA ALA A 235 -8.16 5.00 30.92
C ALA A 235 -6.96 4.28 30.28
N ILE A 236 -6.02 5.07 29.74
CA ILE A 236 -4.88 4.55 29.00
C ILE A 236 -3.61 4.43 29.87
N THR A 237 -3.35 5.42 30.71
CA THR A 237 -2.13 5.57 31.49
C THR A 237 -2.50 5.61 32.98
N ARG A 238 -2.16 4.57 33.75
CA ARG A 238 -2.32 4.54 35.23
C ARG A 238 -1.51 5.62 35.96
N SER A 239 -0.67 6.39 35.26
CA SER A 239 0.23 7.39 35.85
C SER A 239 -0.42 8.76 36.12
N ILE A 240 -1.66 8.99 35.68
CA ILE A 240 -2.40 10.25 35.95
C ILE A 240 -3.16 10.21 37.28
N ASP A 241 -3.08 9.11 38.04
CA ASP A 241 -3.62 9.04 39.40
C ASP A 241 -2.76 9.80 40.45
N ALA A 242 -1.68 10.49 40.04
CA ALA A 242 -0.76 11.19 40.95
C ALA A 242 -1.07 12.67 41.22
N GLY A 243 -2.22 13.21 40.76
CA GLY A 243 -2.72 14.53 41.17
C GLY A 243 -1.92 15.79 40.74
N ASN A 244 -0.79 15.64 40.05
CA ASN A 244 0.18 16.73 39.82
C ASN A 244 0.37 17.15 38.35
N LEU A 245 -0.55 16.83 37.42
CA LEU A 245 -0.39 17.21 36.01
C LEU A 245 -1.31 18.39 35.64
N THR A 246 -0.74 19.56 35.37
CA THR A 246 -1.52 20.68 34.84
C THR A 246 -1.87 20.45 33.36
N ILE A 247 -2.89 21.15 32.85
CA ILE A 247 -3.27 21.15 31.42
C ILE A 247 -2.06 21.52 30.53
N ASP A 248 -1.28 22.52 30.96
CA ASP A 248 -0.14 23.02 30.18
C ASP A 248 1.04 22.02 30.22
N ASP A 249 1.23 21.29 31.33
CA ASP A 249 2.21 20.20 31.40
C ASP A 249 1.83 19.03 30.50
N TYR A 250 0.53 18.68 30.46
CA TYR A 250 0.03 17.63 29.56
C TYR A 250 0.28 18.00 28.09
N LEU A 251 -0.16 19.18 27.67
CA LEU A 251 0.04 19.68 26.31
C LEU A 251 1.54 19.81 26.00
N GLY A 252 2.33 20.30 26.94
CA GLY A 252 3.77 20.34 26.85
C GLY A 252 4.39 18.99 26.51
N ARG A 253 4.02 17.94 27.24
CA ARG A 253 4.48 16.56 26.96
C ARG A 253 4.03 16.07 25.59
N VAL A 254 2.79 16.36 25.18
CA VAL A 254 2.30 16.01 23.85
C VAL A 254 3.12 16.70 22.76
N TYR A 255 3.40 18.00 22.92
CA TYR A 255 4.23 18.77 22.00
C TYR A 255 5.66 18.22 21.91
N ASP A 256 6.28 17.94 23.05
CA ASP A 256 7.65 17.44 23.12
C ASP A 256 7.76 16.04 22.49
N GLN A 257 6.81 15.13 22.78
CA GLN A 257 6.75 13.81 22.14
C GLN A 257 6.66 13.89 20.61
N ARG A 258 5.91 14.85 20.08
CA ARG A 258 5.70 15.01 18.63
C ARG A 258 6.86 15.71 17.94
N THR A 259 7.52 16.65 18.61
CA THR A 259 8.66 17.39 18.03
C THR A 259 10.00 16.69 18.25
N MET A 260 10.16 15.85 19.28
CA MET A 260 11.39 15.08 19.53
C MET A 260 11.79 14.16 18.37
N ILE A 261 10.81 13.58 17.66
CA ILE A 261 11.05 12.74 16.45
C ILE A 261 11.84 13.51 15.39
N THR A 262 11.67 14.83 15.31
CA THR A 262 12.39 15.68 14.35
C THR A 262 13.79 16.10 14.83
N LYS A 263 14.05 16.10 16.15
CA LYS A 263 15.32 16.55 16.75
C LYS A 263 16.35 15.43 16.94
N GLN A 264 15.94 14.17 17.07
CA GLN A 264 16.83 13.05 17.45
C GLN A 264 17.43 12.25 16.28
N TYR A 265 17.10 12.56 15.03
CA TYR A 265 17.53 11.79 13.84
C TYR A 265 18.97 12.07 13.37
N ASP A 266 19.70 12.98 14.05
CA ASP A 266 21.13 13.21 13.80
C ASP A 266 22.02 12.05 14.31
N SER A 267 21.43 11.07 14.98
CA SER A 267 22.11 9.84 15.42
C SER A 267 21.52 8.61 14.72
N SER A 268 22.38 7.79 14.11
CA SER A 268 22.06 6.57 13.34
C SER A 268 21.48 5.41 14.17
N LYS A 269 20.91 5.67 15.34
CA LYS A 269 20.39 4.65 16.28
C LYS A 269 18.94 4.94 16.69
N LEU A 270 18.05 5.09 15.72
CA LEU A 270 16.61 5.04 16.03
C LEU A 270 16.19 3.60 16.35
N ARG A 271 16.40 3.20 17.60
CA ARG A 271 15.53 2.21 18.22
C ARG A 271 14.29 2.97 18.70
N ARG A 272 13.17 2.84 17.99
CA ARG A 272 11.87 3.07 18.61
C ARG A 272 11.76 2.05 19.74
N SER A 273 11.99 2.47 20.97
CA SER A 273 12.10 1.58 22.13
C SER A 273 10.74 1.15 22.69
N GLY A 274 9.63 1.56 22.07
CA GLY A 274 8.27 1.18 22.45
C GLY A 274 7.66 0.15 21.50
N GLU A 275 6.77 -0.68 22.02
CA GLU A 275 5.99 -1.63 21.24
C GLU A 275 5.05 -0.87 20.28
N LEU A 276 4.91 -1.29 19.02
CA LEU A 276 4.03 -0.61 18.07
C LEU A 276 2.57 -0.67 18.55
N SER A 277 2.17 -1.78 19.19
CA SER A 277 0.86 -1.96 19.82
C SER A 277 0.57 -0.87 20.86
N GLU A 278 1.56 -0.53 21.70
CA GLU A 278 1.48 0.53 22.68
C GLU A 278 1.34 1.88 21.96
N GLU A 279 2.24 2.23 21.04
CA GLU A 279 2.17 3.49 20.28
C GLU A 279 0.79 3.72 19.64
N MET A 280 0.18 2.67 19.10
CA MET A 280 -1.14 2.72 18.49
C MET A 280 -2.27 2.89 19.51
N SER A 281 -2.17 2.24 20.67
CA SER A 281 -3.15 2.34 21.76
C SER A 281 -3.18 3.75 22.37
N HIS A 282 -2.04 4.45 22.37
CA HIS A 282 -1.90 5.83 22.87
C HIS A 282 -2.10 6.91 21.79
N SER A 283 -2.59 6.58 20.60
CA SER A 283 -2.55 7.51 19.45
C SER A 283 -3.62 8.60 19.45
N ARG A 284 -4.70 8.47 20.23
CA ARG A 284 -5.91 9.33 20.22
C ARG A 284 -6.00 10.29 21.42
N LYS A 285 -4.91 11.02 21.68
CA LYS A 285 -4.75 11.84 22.90
C LYS A 285 -5.57 13.13 22.92
N LEU A 286 -5.76 13.79 21.78
CA LEU A 286 -6.40 15.10 21.72
C LEU A 286 -7.85 14.95 21.27
N ILE A 287 -8.80 15.25 22.16
CA ILE A 287 -10.23 15.21 21.85
C ILE A 287 -10.74 16.65 21.76
N PHE A 288 -11.21 17.03 20.57
CA PHE A 288 -11.74 18.38 20.32
C PHE A 288 -13.14 18.55 20.92
N LYS A 289 -13.65 19.79 20.95
CA LYS A 289 -15.03 20.04 21.43
C LYS A 289 -16.08 19.65 20.40
N ASP A 290 -15.78 19.94 19.13
CA ASP A 290 -16.68 19.84 17.99
C ASP A 290 -15.87 19.78 16.67
N SER A 291 -16.57 19.59 15.56
CA SER A 291 -15.99 19.59 14.21
C SER A 291 -15.24 20.89 13.89
N ASP A 292 -15.76 22.05 14.33
CA ASP A 292 -15.19 23.35 14.02
C ASP A 292 -13.83 23.54 14.72
N SER A 293 -13.73 23.13 15.97
CA SER A 293 -12.49 23.10 16.75
C SER A 293 -11.45 22.17 16.10
N TRP A 294 -11.88 21.00 15.61
CA TRP A 294 -11.01 20.07 14.88
C TRP A 294 -10.50 20.67 13.56
N ILE A 295 -11.37 21.34 12.79
CA ILE A 295 -11.01 22.01 11.53
C ILE A 295 -10.05 23.18 11.80
N GLN A 296 -10.34 24.00 12.81
CA GLN A 296 -9.51 25.12 13.22
C GLN A 296 -8.10 24.65 13.62
N TYR A 297 -8.00 23.58 14.40
CA TYR A 297 -6.72 22.99 14.78
C TYR A 297 -5.92 22.53 13.56
N ASN A 298 -6.55 21.80 12.64
CA ASN A 298 -5.89 21.28 11.44
C ASN A 298 -5.41 22.40 10.50
N LYS A 299 -6.15 23.51 10.42
CA LYS A 299 -5.69 24.69 9.67
C LYS A 299 -4.38 25.24 10.24
N LEU A 300 -4.28 25.35 11.57
CA LEU A 300 -3.12 25.91 12.27
C LEU A 300 -1.91 24.96 12.30
N TYR A 301 -2.14 23.67 12.56
CA TYR A 301 -1.07 22.73 12.92
C TYR A 301 -1.13 21.38 12.22
N GLY A 302 -2.21 21.07 11.49
CA GLY A 302 -2.41 19.78 10.82
C GLY A 302 -2.53 19.90 9.30
N HIS A 303 -3.37 19.03 8.74
CA HIS A 303 -3.62 18.99 7.30
C HIS A 303 -4.60 20.08 6.85
N GLU A 304 -4.30 20.76 5.73
CA GLU A 304 -5.24 21.73 5.14
C GLU A 304 -6.51 21.07 4.57
N SER A 305 -6.45 19.77 4.26
CA SER A 305 -7.53 19.01 3.61
C SER A 305 -7.97 17.88 4.54
N PRO A 306 -9.18 17.95 5.14
CA PRO A 306 -9.71 16.91 6.01
C PRO A 306 -9.78 15.54 5.32
N ILE A 307 -10.22 15.48 4.06
CA ILE A 307 -10.27 14.22 3.32
C ILE A 307 -8.88 13.57 3.17
N HIS A 308 -7.84 14.38 2.93
CA HIS A 308 -6.48 13.86 2.84
C HIS A 308 -5.99 13.36 4.19
N SER A 309 -6.32 14.06 5.29
CA SER A 309 -6.03 13.57 6.63
C SER A 309 -6.70 12.23 6.92
N ILE A 310 -7.98 12.09 6.58
CA ILE A 310 -8.78 10.87 6.79
C ILE A 310 -8.19 9.71 6.01
N MET A 311 -7.87 9.92 4.73
CA MET A 311 -7.30 8.88 3.88
C MET A 311 -5.88 8.51 4.32
N ASN A 312 -5.06 9.47 4.73
CA ASN A 312 -3.72 9.24 5.24
C ASN A 312 -3.74 8.46 6.58
N ASP A 313 -4.64 8.81 7.51
CA ASP A 313 -4.84 8.04 8.74
C ASP A 313 -5.26 6.60 8.41
N LEU A 314 -6.24 6.44 7.52
CA LEU A 314 -6.69 5.12 7.08
C LEU A 314 -5.56 4.29 6.45
N GLU A 315 -4.69 4.91 5.65
CA GLU A 315 -3.50 4.26 5.08
C GLU A 315 -2.52 3.83 6.17
N ILE A 316 -2.17 4.72 7.10
CA ILE A 316 -1.26 4.43 8.21
C ILE A 316 -1.79 3.28 9.06
N GLN A 317 -3.07 3.31 9.43
CA GLN A 317 -3.69 2.27 10.26
C GLN A 317 -3.78 0.93 9.52
N SER A 318 -4.12 0.96 8.22
CA SER A 318 -4.07 -0.23 7.35
C SER A 318 -2.66 -0.82 7.30
N ASN A 319 -1.66 0.03 7.12
CA ASN A 319 -0.27 -0.38 6.98
C ASN A 319 0.27 -1.01 8.26
N ARG A 320 -0.03 -0.39 9.41
CA ARG A 320 0.34 -0.92 10.73
C ARG A 320 -0.38 -2.23 11.05
N SER A 321 -1.66 -2.34 10.73
CA SER A 321 -2.44 -3.57 10.89
C SER A 321 -1.80 -4.74 10.13
N VAL A 322 -1.42 -4.54 8.86
CA VAL A 322 -0.70 -5.55 8.08
C VAL A 322 0.67 -5.86 8.67
N LEU A 323 1.42 -4.84 9.10
CA LEU A 323 2.75 -5.03 9.67
C LEU A 323 2.68 -5.93 10.91
N MET A 324 1.70 -5.73 11.79
CA MET A 324 1.50 -6.58 12.97
C MET A 324 0.93 -7.94 12.63
N ASP A 325 0.07 -8.04 11.61
CA ASP A 325 -0.44 -9.32 11.13
C ASP A 325 0.70 -10.25 10.65
N TYR A 326 1.78 -9.68 10.09
CA TYR A 326 2.92 -10.43 9.54
C TYR A 326 4.11 -10.55 10.51
N MET A 327 4.36 -9.55 11.35
CA MET A 327 5.57 -9.45 12.18
C MET A 327 5.28 -9.46 13.68
N GLY A 328 4.00 -9.48 14.08
CA GLY A 328 3.57 -9.40 15.47
C GLY A 328 3.61 -7.98 16.05
N PRO A 329 3.35 -7.84 17.37
CA PRO A 329 3.20 -6.55 18.03
C PRO A 329 4.47 -5.67 18.05
N ASN A 330 5.65 -6.27 17.91
CA ASN A 330 6.93 -5.57 17.80
C ASN A 330 7.68 -5.94 16.49
N PRO A 331 7.38 -5.25 15.38
CA PRO A 331 8.00 -5.52 14.08
C PRO A 331 9.52 -5.31 14.06
N HIS A 332 10.06 -4.35 14.83
CA HIS A 332 11.49 -4.10 14.92
C HIS A 332 12.23 -5.27 15.57
N GLU A 333 11.73 -5.76 16.70
CA GLU A 333 12.28 -6.95 17.37
C GLU A 333 12.21 -8.17 16.45
N ALA A 334 11.08 -8.37 15.75
CA ALA A 334 10.94 -9.46 14.79
C ALA A 334 11.94 -9.36 13.63
N PHE A 335 12.15 -8.15 13.11
CA PHE A 335 13.13 -7.90 12.04
C PHE A 335 14.56 -8.20 12.48
N GLU A 336 15.01 -7.63 13.60
CA GLU A 336 16.37 -7.89 14.12
C GLU A 336 16.56 -9.37 14.47
N SER A 337 15.56 -10.02 15.08
CA SER A 337 15.61 -11.46 15.35
C SER A 337 15.76 -12.27 14.07
N MET A 338 15.14 -11.87 12.96
CA MET A 338 15.32 -12.55 11.68
C MET A 338 16.72 -12.33 11.10
N ILE A 339 17.26 -11.11 11.19
CA ILE A 339 18.66 -10.81 10.81
C ILE A 339 19.63 -11.69 11.59
N ASP A 340 19.47 -11.77 12.91
CA ASP A 340 20.31 -12.60 13.79
C ASP A 340 20.21 -14.09 13.44
N ASN A 341 19.01 -14.58 13.13
CA ASN A 341 18.81 -15.96 12.70
C ASN A 341 19.51 -16.27 11.36
N ILE A 342 19.44 -15.36 10.38
CA ILE A 342 20.15 -15.51 9.10
C ILE A 342 21.66 -15.53 9.35
N ASN A 343 22.17 -14.59 10.15
CA ASN A 343 23.59 -14.49 10.48
C ASN A 343 24.11 -15.74 11.21
N ALA A 344 23.37 -16.24 12.20
CA ALA A 344 23.73 -17.45 12.93
C ALA A 344 23.81 -18.67 11.99
N ARG A 345 22.86 -18.80 11.06
CA ARG A 345 22.86 -19.90 10.08
C ARG A 345 23.94 -19.75 9.01
N PHE A 346 24.24 -18.53 8.53
CA PHE A 346 25.38 -18.30 7.64
C PHE A 346 26.71 -18.65 8.30
N LYS A 347 26.89 -18.27 9.57
CA LYS A 347 28.07 -18.67 10.35
C LYS A 347 28.16 -20.20 10.49
N ALA A 348 27.05 -20.88 10.78
CA ALA A 348 27.01 -22.34 10.88
C ALA A 348 27.36 -23.04 9.55
N GLU A 349 27.05 -22.43 8.40
CA GLU A 349 27.42 -22.94 7.06
C GLU A 349 28.79 -22.43 6.54
N GLY A 350 29.57 -21.71 7.36
CA GLY A 350 30.87 -21.15 6.95
C GLY A 350 30.79 -20.07 5.85
N LYS A 351 29.63 -19.40 5.70
CA LYS A 351 29.41 -18.36 4.68
C LYS A 351 29.76 -16.97 5.19
N SER A 352 30.20 -16.11 4.27
CA SER A 352 30.52 -14.70 4.56
C SER A 352 29.27 -13.91 4.94
N LEU A 353 29.41 -13.06 5.97
CA LEU A 353 28.37 -12.11 6.41
C LEU A 353 28.04 -11.06 5.33
N GLY A 354 28.93 -10.81 4.37
CA GLY A 354 28.69 -9.89 3.26
C GLY A 354 27.52 -10.31 2.34
N ALA A 355 27.11 -11.59 2.40
CA ALA A 355 25.96 -12.11 1.64
C ALA A 355 24.60 -11.57 2.12
N LEU A 356 24.52 -10.97 3.32
CA LEU A 356 23.26 -10.54 3.94
C LEU A 356 22.60 -9.36 3.19
N ASP A 357 23.39 -8.47 2.56
CA ASP A 357 22.93 -7.16 2.06
C ASP A 357 22.01 -6.47 3.08
N GLU A 358 22.55 -6.26 4.28
CA GLU A 358 21.82 -5.68 5.42
C GLU A 358 21.22 -4.31 5.08
N ASN A 359 21.94 -3.48 4.33
CA ASN A 359 21.44 -2.19 3.84
C ASN A 359 20.18 -2.35 2.98
N GLY A 360 20.16 -3.36 2.09
CA GLY A 360 18.97 -3.67 1.29
C GLY A 360 17.79 -4.14 2.14
N LEU A 361 18.03 -4.94 3.18
CA LEU A 361 16.99 -5.40 4.11
C LEU A 361 16.45 -4.27 5.00
N ARG A 362 17.34 -3.46 5.58
CA ARG A 362 16.98 -2.29 6.40
C ARG A 362 16.25 -1.24 5.60
N SER A 363 16.68 -0.99 4.36
CA SER A 363 15.96 -0.09 3.44
C SER A 363 14.53 -0.57 3.18
N ARG A 364 14.35 -1.87 2.89
CA ARG A 364 13.01 -2.47 2.72
C ARG A 364 12.16 -2.36 3.96
N PHE A 365 12.76 -2.66 5.12
CA PHE A 365 12.08 -2.54 6.40
C PHE A 365 11.63 -1.09 6.65
N ALA A 366 12.52 -0.11 6.42
CA ALA A 366 12.19 1.31 6.53
C ALA A 366 11.05 1.77 5.59
N GLN A 367 10.91 1.15 4.41
CA GLN A 367 9.77 1.44 3.51
C GLN A 367 8.44 0.93 4.08
N ILE A 368 8.41 -0.26 4.69
CA ILE A 368 7.17 -0.86 5.21
C ILE A 368 6.81 -0.37 6.62
N THR A 369 7.78 0.11 7.40
CA THR A 369 7.54 0.75 8.71
C THR A 369 7.18 2.23 8.58
N GLY A 370 7.43 2.84 7.41
CA GLY A 370 7.23 4.26 7.16
C GLY A 370 8.43 5.13 7.55
N GLU A 371 9.50 4.56 8.11
CA GLU A 371 10.70 5.30 8.51
C GLU A 371 11.42 5.97 7.35
N ALA A 372 11.34 5.39 6.15
CA ALA A 372 11.91 5.98 4.94
C ALA A 372 11.21 7.27 4.47
N PHE A 373 10.04 7.57 5.03
CA PHE A 373 9.26 8.79 4.74
C PHE A 373 9.47 9.89 5.77
N ILE A 374 10.19 9.62 6.86
CA ILE A 374 10.55 10.61 7.86
C ILE A 374 11.53 11.60 7.22
N ILE A 375 11.24 12.90 7.36
CA ILE A 375 12.03 13.95 6.74
C ILE A 375 13.15 14.36 7.70
N GLY A 376 14.41 14.15 7.29
CA GLY A 376 15.58 14.52 8.10
C GLY A 376 15.74 16.04 8.23
N LYS A 377 15.78 16.79 7.12
CA LYS A 377 15.78 18.26 7.11
C LYS A 377 14.59 18.80 6.33
N PRO A 378 13.57 19.38 7.00
CA PRO A 378 12.35 19.88 6.34
C PRO A 378 12.60 20.89 5.22
N GLY A 379 13.54 21.83 5.42
CA GLY A 379 13.88 22.84 4.41
C GLY A 379 14.42 22.24 3.12
N MET A 380 15.35 21.28 3.23
CA MET A 380 15.94 20.61 2.06
C MET A 380 14.90 19.75 1.33
N ALA A 381 14.09 18.98 2.07
CA ALA A 381 13.03 18.19 1.46
C ALA A 381 12.05 19.07 0.66
N LYS A 382 11.65 20.22 1.21
CA LYS A 382 10.79 21.19 0.52
C LYS A 382 11.44 21.71 -0.77
N PHE A 383 12.73 22.05 -0.74
CA PHE A 383 13.46 22.49 -1.92
C PHE A 383 13.49 21.41 -3.01
N VAL A 384 13.82 20.17 -2.66
CA VAL A 384 13.82 19.05 -3.62
C VAL A 384 12.44 18.86 -4.23
N ASN A 385 11.38 18.87 -3.42
CA ASN A 385 10.00 18.74 -3.91
C ASN A 385 9.62 19.83 -4.91
N ILE A 386 10.06 21.07 -4.69
CA ILE A 386 9.83 22.19 -5.62
C ILE A 386 10.54 21.93 -6.96
N ILE A 387 11.82 21.57 -6.92
CA ILE A 387 12.61 21.28 -8.14
C ILE A 387 12.04 20.08 -8.88
N THR A 388 11.71 18.99 -8.18
CA THR A 388 11.05 17.81 -8.74
C THR A 388 9.73 18.19 -9.41
N GLY A 389 8.91 19.02 -8.76
CA GLY A 389 7.65 19.50 -9.31
C GLY A 389 7.82 20.33 -10.58
N ILE A 390 8.77 21.28 -10.60
CA ILE A 390 9.10 22.07 -11.80
C ILE A 390 9.57 21.17 -12.95
N ASN A 391 10.42 20.19 -12.65
CA ASN A 391 10.87 19.20 -13.63
C ASN A 391 9.69 18.39 -14.20
N VAL A 392 8.74 17.97 -13.35
CA VAL A 392 7.53 17.27 -13.79
C VAL A 392 6.67 18.15 -14.70
N LEU A 393 6.35 19.37 -14.27
CA LEU A 393 5.50 20.29 -15.03
C LEU A 393 6.11 20.63 -16.40
N SER A 394 7.44 20.80 -16.47
CA SER A 394 8.15 21.16 -17.71
C SER A 394 8.37 19.97 -18.65
N LYS A 395 8.68 18.78 -18.13
CA LYS A 395 9.11 17.63 -18.96
C LYS A 395 8.00 16.63 -19.27
N LEU A 396 6.92 16.60 -18.48
CA LEU A 396 5.85 15.60 -18.61
C LEU A 396 4.59 16.11 -19.34
N GLY A 397 4.70 17.19 -20.12
CA GLY A 397 3.60 17.67 -20.96
C GLY A 397 3.07 16.65 -21.98
N LYS A 398 3.89 15.66 -22.35
CA LYS A 398 3.52 14.57 -23.28
C LYS A 398 3.48 13.20 -22.62
N ALA A 399 3.39 13.16 -21.28
CA ALA A 399 3.39 11.90 -20.53
C ALA A 399 2.19 11.02 -20.88
N ALA A 400 0.99 11.60 -21.03
CA ALA A 400 -0.20 10.83 -21.43
C ALA A 400 0.00 10.07 -22.76
N LEU A 401 0.62 10.70 -23.76
CA LEU A 401 0.96 10.05 -25.04
C LEU A 401 2.06 8.99 -24.89
N SER A 402 2.88 9.10 -23.85
CA SER A 402 3.94 8.13 -23.53
C SER A 402 3.37 6.88 -22.88
N SER A 403 2.33 7.05 -22.05
CA SER A 403 1.66 5.98 -21.31
C SER A 403 0.85 5.03 -22.19
N ILE A 404 0.73 5.26 -23.51
CA ILE A 404 0.13 4.27 -24.41
C ILE A 404 0.87 2.93 -24.40
N THR A 405 2.14 2.93 -24.01
CA THR A 405 2.94 1.72 -23.79
C THR A 405 2.42 0.85 -22.64
N ASP A 406 1.58 1.39 -21.74
CA ASP A 406 0.90 0.63 -20.68
C ASP A 406 0.02 -0.50 -21.24
N VAL A 407 -0.45 -0.38 -22.49
CA VAL A 407 -1.19 -1.45 -23.17
C VAL A 407 -0.32 -2.69 -23.38
N SER A 408 0.97 -2.49 -23.71
CA SER A 408 1.90 -3.60 -23.89
C SER A 408 2.19 -4.33 -22.58
N THR A 409 2.50 -3.58 -21.52
CA THR A 409 2.82 -4.16 -20.21
C THR A 409 1.60 -4.85 -19.59
N ALA A 410 0.40 -4.32 -19.81
CA ALA A 410 -0.85 -4.97 -19.43
C ALA A 410 -1.08 -6.26 -20.23
N ALA A 411 -0.84 -6.25 -21.54
CA ALA A 411 -0.96 -7.43 -22.39
C ALA A 411 0.05 -8.52 -21.98
N MET A 412 1.28 -8.13 -21.69
CA MET A 412 2.35 -9.00 -21.21
C MET A 412 1.96 -9.68 -19.90
N THR A 413 1.41 -8.92 -18.97
CA THR A 413 0.94 -9.44 -17.68
C THR A 413 -0.22 -10.44 -17.86
N MET A 414 -1.18 -10.13 -18.73
CA MET A 414 -2.27 -11.07 -19.07
C MET A 414 -1.74 -12.37 -19.70
N SER A 415 -0.74 -12.28 -20.57
CA SER A 415 -0.11 -13.47 -21.14
C SER A 415 0.68 -14.28 -20.11
N HIS A 416 1.27 -13.63 -19.12
CA HIS A 416 1.89 -14.31 -17.99
C HIS A 416 0.84 -15.07 -17.14
N MET A 417 -0.43 -14.64 -17.16
CA MET A 417 -1.58 -15.35 -16.56
C MET A 417 -2.22 -16.41 -17.48
N GLY A 418 -1.55 -16.78 -18.57
CA GLY A 418 -2.00 -17.83 -19.46
C GLY A 418 -2.82 -17.36 -20.68
N GLU A 419 -3.04 -16.06 -20.86
CA GLU A 419 -3.73 -15.54 -22.04
C GLU A 419 -2.82 -15.57 -23.28
N ASN A 420 -3.40 -15.72 -24.48
CA ASN A 420 -2.64 -15.53 -25.72
C ASN A 420 -2.27 -14.05 -25.91
N GLY A 421 -1.03 -13.74 -26.31
CA GLY A 421 -0.55 -12.36 -26.48
C GLY A 421 -1.39 -11.51 -27.41
N LEU A 422 -1.71 -12.00 -28.62
CA LEU A 422 -2.53 -11.26 -29.59
C LEU A 422 -3.95 -11.04 -29.06
N THR A 423 -4.53 -12.06 -28.41
CA THR A 423 -5.84 -11.93 -27.76
C THR A 423 -5.81 -10.91 -26.63
N ALA A 424 -4.72 -10.84 -25.85
CA ALA A 424 -4.56 -9.85 -24.79
C ALA A 424 -4.53 -8.42 -25.34
N TYR A 425 -3.74 -8.15 -26.38
CA TYR A 425 -3.73 -6.86 -27.07
C TYR A 425 -5.10 -6.51 -27.65
N GLY A 426 -5.77 -7.45 -28.34
CA GLY A 426 -7.09 -7.23 -28.92
C GLY A 426 -8.16 -6.93 -27.88
N LYS A 427 -8.16 -7.64 -26.74
CA LYS A 427 -9.08 -7.38 -25.62
C LYS A 427 -8.83 -6.02 -24.96
N LEU A 428 -7.56 -5.64 -24.75
CA LEU A 428 -7.21 -4.33 -24.21
C LEU A 428 -7.59 -3.21 -25.17
N ALA A 429 -7.32 -3.35 -26.47
CA ALA A 429 -7.73 -2.40 -27.50
C ALA A 429 -9.26 -2.27 -27.59
N LYS A 430 -9.99 -3.39 -27.48
CA LYS A 430 -11.46 -3.35 -27.41
C LYS A 430 -11.94 -2.63 -26.15
N ASN A 431 -11.32 -2.87 -25.00
CA ASN A 431 -11.63 -2.16 -23.76
C ASN A 431 -11.34 -0.64 -23.87
N ILE A 432 -10.36 -0.22 -24.69
CA ILE A 432 -10.12 1.21 -25.00
C ILE A 432 -11.29 1.77 -25.81
N ALA A 433 -11.75 1.03 -26.81
CA ALA A 433 -12.74 1.49 -27.77
C ALA A 433 -14.19 1.50 -27.22
N THR A 434 -14.44 0.93 -26.04
CA THR A 434 -15.79 0.79 -25.47
C THR A 434 -16.01 1.65 -24.23
N THR A 435 -17.13 2.37 -24.16
CA THR A 435 -17.56 3.07 -22.95
C THR A 435 -17.97 2.05 -21.86
N VAL A 436 -17.40 2.19 -20.66
CA VAL A 436 -17.74 1.35 -19.50
C VAL A 436 -19.15 1.72 -18.99
N PRO A 437 -20.11 0.79 -18.96
CA PRO A 437 -21.42 1.03 -18.37
C PRO A 437 -21.34 1.37 -16.88
N GLU A 438 -22.27 2.21 -16.38
CA GLU A 438 -22.27 2.64 -14.98
C GLU A 438 -22.36 1.46 -14.00
N ALA A 439 -23.18 0.45 -14.28
CA ALA A 439 -23.27 -0.73 -13.42
C ALA A 439 -21.97 -1.53 -13.36
N GLU A 440 -21.19 -1.59 -14.46
CA GLU A 440 -19.90 -2.27 -14.45
C GLU A 440 -18.88 -1.51 -13.60
N ARG A 441 -18.86 -0.17 -13.73
CA ARG A 441 -18.08 0.70 -12.85
C ARG A 441 -18.49 0.49 -11.39
N ASN A 442 -19.79 0.37 -11.13
CA ASN A 442 -20.34 0.30 -9.77
C ASN A 442 -20.14 -1.06 -9.08
N TYR A 443 -20.20 -2.17 -9.84
CA TYR A 443 -20.19 -3.52 -9.27
C TYR A 443 -18.91 -4.32 -9.55
N VAL A 444 -18.06 -3.89 -10.49
CA VAL A 444 -16.81 -4.59 -10.81
C VAL A 444 -15.61 -3.75 -10.36
N TYR A 445 -15.41 -2.55 -10.90
CA TYR A 445 -14.20 -1.77 -10.61
C TYR A 445 -14.09 -1.34 -9.16
N ARG A 446 -15.21 -0.95 -8.55
CA ARG A 446 -15.29 -0.62 -7.13
C ARG A 446 -14.91 -1.79 -6.22
N MET A 447 -15.41 -3.00 -6.52
CA MET A 447 -15.10 -4.21 -5.75
C MET A 447 -13.69 -4.75 -5.98
N LEU A 448 -13.02 -4.30 -7.05
CA LEU A 448 -11.64 -4.66 -7.36
C LEU A 448 -10.63 -3.70 -6.71
N GLY A 449 -11.08 -2.64 -6.03
CA GLY A 449 -10.20 -1.69 -5.35
C GLY A 449 -9.28 -0.91 -6.31
N VAL A 450 -9.67 -0.77 -7.57
CA VAL A 450 -8.91 -0.06 -8.62
C VAL A 450 -9.60 1.24 -9.02
N GLY A 451 -8.84 2.19 -9.60
CA GLY A 451 -9.37 3.51 -10.01
C GLY A 451 -9.40 4.57 -8.89
N VAL A 452 -8.71 4.31 -7.77
CA VAL A 452 -8.63 5.24 -6.63
C VAL A 452 -7.49 6.26 -6.79
N ASP A 453 -6.51 5.96 -7.65
CA ASP A 453 -5.27 6.74 -7.74
C ASP A 453 -5.51 8.14 -8.34
N GLY A 454 -6.34 8.27 -9.38
CA GLY A 454 -6.70 9.57 -9.93
C GLY A 454 -7.63 10.40 -9.02
N ILE A 455 -8.36 9.75 -8.11
CA ILE A 455 -9.18 10.41 -7.08
C ILE A 455 -8.28 11.01 -5.99
N LEU A 456 -7.29 10.24 -5.51
CA LEU A 456 -6.37 10.66 -4.45
C LEU A 456 -5.17 11.48 -4.95
N GLY A 457 -4.98 11.57 -6.27
CA GLY A 457 -3.90 12.33 -6.90
C GLY A 457 -2.52 11.67 -6.79
N SER A 458 -2.47 10.34 -6.70
CA SER A 458 -1.23 9.59 -6.49
C SER A 458 -0.50 9.20 -7.79
N SER A 459 -0.97 9.61 -8.97
CA SER A 459 -0.37 9.20 -10.25
C SER A 459 1.07 9.68 -10.47
N ALA A 460 1.49 10.73 -9.75
CA ALA A 460 2.86 11.24 -9.81
C ALA A 460 3.91 10.20 -9.39
N SER A 461 3.55 9.26 -8.50
CA SER A 461 4.43 8.20 -7.99
C SER A 461 5.00 7.28 -9.09
N ARG A 462 4.39 7.28 -10.29
CA ARG A 462 4.89 6.51 -11.43
C ARG A 462 6.19 7.07 -12.01
N PHE A 463 6.42 8.38 -11.86
CA PHE A 463 7.56 9.12 -12.46
C PHE A 463 8.55 9.65 -11.43
N THR A 464 8.21 9.58 -10.15
CA THR A 464 9.02 10.05 -9.03
C THR A 464 9.10 8.98 -7.94
N ILE A 465 10.16 9.02 -7.13
CA ILE A 465 10.29 8.10 -5.98
C ILE A 465 9.28 8.44 -4.87
N ASP A 466 8.99 9.73 -4.70
CA ASP A 466 8.19 10.20 -3.58
C ASP A 466 6.70 10.21 -3.91
N ASP A 467 5.92 9.72 -2.95
CA ASP A 467 4.53 10.10 -2.82
C ASP A 467 4.51 11.59 -2.47
N ALA A 468 3.70 12.35 -3.21
CA ALA A 468 3.71 13.81 -3.23
C ALA A 468 3.68 14.40 -1.81
N VAL A 469 4.76 15.08 -1.39
CA VAL A 469 4.77 15.75 -0.08
C VAL A 469 3.64 16.78 -0.06
N PRO A 470 2.75 16.79 0.94
CA PRO A 470 1.62 17.71 0.97
C PRO A 470 2.07 19.16 0.79
N GLY A 471 1.44 19.87 -0.13
CA GLY A 471 1.82 21.24 -0.45
C GLY A 471 1.26 21.75 -1.77
N ILE A 472 1.50 23.04 -2.05
CA ILE A 472 1.02 23.71 -3.26
C ILE A 472 1.60 23.05 -4.52
N MET A 473 2.91 22.76 -4.53
CA MET A 473 3.57 22.15 -5.69
C MET A 473 2.95 20.80 -6.07
N SER A 474 2.70 19.95 -5.07
CA SER A 474 2.05 18.65 -5.26
C SER A 474 0.64 18.76 -5.84
N ARG A 475 -0.15 19.75 -5.38
CA ARG A 475 -1.46 20.06 -5.97
C ARG A 475 -1.36 20.53 -7.42
N MET A 476 -0.34 21.32 -7.76
CA MET A 476 -0.11 21.76 -9.14
C MET A 476 0.26 20.59 -10.06
N VAL A 477 1.15 19.72 -9.62
CA VAL A 477 1.55 18.51 -10.37
C VAL A 477 0.36 17.58 -10.59
N ASP A 478 -0.42 17.30 -9.55
CA ASP A 478 -1.60 16.45 -9.68
C ASP A 478 -2.68 17.08 -10.58
N ASN A 479 -2.94 18.38 -10.45
CA ASN A 479 -3.86 19.09 -11.35
C ASN A 479 -3.35 19.08 -12.81
N PHE A 480 -2.04 19.23 -13.03
CA PHE A 480 -1.43 19.11 -14.35
C PHE A 480 -1.65 17.74 -14.97
N PHE A 481 -1.46 16.64 -14.21
CA PHE A 481 -1.74 15.29 -14.69
C PHE A 481 -3.23 14.98 -14.88
N HIS A 482 -4.09 15.67 -14.15
CA HIS A 482 -5.51 15.62 -14.41
C HIS A 482 -5.85 16.30 -15.74
N ILE A 483 -5.36 17.52 -15.96
CA ILE A 483 -5.63 18.32 -17.17
C ILE A 483 -5.05 17.65 -18.42
N ASN A 484 -3.82 17.10 -18.35
CA ASN A 484 -3.19 16.45 -19.50
C ASN A 484 -3.70 15.01 -19.76
N GLY A 485 -4.68 14.53 -18.98
CA GLY A 485 -5.36 13.25 -19.17
C GLY A 485 -4.63 12.02 -18.65
N LEU A 486 -3.44 12.16 -18.05
CA LEU A 486 -2.63 11.03 -17.59
C LEU A 486 -3.30 10.25 -16.44
N ASN A 487 -3.97 10.95 -15.51
CA ASN A 487 -4.72 10.31 -14.43
C ASN A 487 -5.84 9.43 -15.00
N ALA A 488 -6.63 9.98 -15.95
CA ALA A 488 -7.71 9.25 -16.59
C ALA A 488 -7.21 8.03 -17.38
N TRP A 489 -6.11 8.17 -18.12
CA TRP A 489 -5.48 7.06 -18.84
C TRP A 489 -5.02 5.94 -17.89
N THR A 490 -4.34 6.31 -16.81
CA THR A 490 -3.79 5.34 -15.83
C THR A 490 -4.90 4.58 -15.13
N ASP A 491 -5.93 5.27 -14.64
CA ASP A 491 -7.07 4.65 -13.98
C ASP A 491 -7.81 3.72 -14.96
N TRP A 492 -8.07 4.19 -16.19
CA TRP A 492 -8.69 3.39 -17.24
C TRP A 492 -7.90 2.10 -17.54
N ALA A 493 -6.57 2.18 -17.66
CA ALA A 493 -5.74 1.03 -17.96
C ALA A 493 -5.77 0.00 -16.82
N ARG A 494 -5.76 0.45 -15.56
CA ARG A 494 -5.85 -0.42 -14.37
C ARG A 494 -7.24 -1.05 -14.24
N GLU A 495 -8.30 -0.27 -14.44
CA GLU A 495 -9.68 -0.76 -14.46
C GLU A 495 -9.85 -1.85 -15.55
N GLY A 496 -9.42 -1.56 -16.77
CA GLY A 496 -9.50 -2.48 -17.91
C GLY A 496 -8.68 -3.76 -17.70
N PHE A 497 -7.47 -3.67 -17.14
CA PHE A 497 -6.68 -4.83 -16.77
C PHE A 497 -7.39 -5.67 -15.69
N SER A 498 -7.83 -5.04 -14.60
CA SER A 498 -8.47 -5.75 -13.49
C SER A 498 -9.77 -6.42 -13.90
N LYS A 499 -10.53 -5.82 -14.83
CA LYS A 499 -11.66 -6.46 -15.52
C LYS A 499 -11.26 -7.81 -16.08
N MET A 500 -10.22 -7.79 -16.93
CA MET A 500 -9.76 -8.97 -17.66
C MET A 500 -9.19 -10.02 -16.73
N ALA A 501 -8.45 -9.60 -15.69
CA ALA A 501 -7.93 -10.50 -14.67
C ALA A 501 -9.05 -11.18 -13.88
N SER A 502 -10.11 -10.45 -13.50
CA SER A 502 -11.28 -11.00 -12.81
C SER A 502 -12.03 -12.00 -13.68
N MET A 503 -12.27 -11.65 -14.95
CA MET A 503 -12.88 -12.56 -15.93
C MET A 503 -12.04 -13.81 -16.15
N ARG A 504 -10.71 -13.66 -16.21
CA ARG A 504 -9.77 -14.79 -16.34
C ARG A 504 -9.91 -15.72 -15.15
N MET A 505 -9.84 -15.20 -13.92
CA MET A 505 -10.00 -16.01 -12.71
C MET A 505 -11.36 -16.73 -12.71
N ALA A 506 -12.45 -16.00 -12.97
CA ALA A 506 -13.80 -16.56 -13.03
C ALA A 506 -13.95 -17.67 -14.09
N SER A 507 -13.33 -17.52 -15.26
CA SER A 507 -13.35 -18.53 -16.32
C SER A 507 -12.67 -19.85 -15.92
N GLN A 508 -11.72 -19.81 -15.00
CA GLN A 508 -10.99 -20.99 -14.54
C GLN A 508 -11.68 -21.71 -13.38
N LEU A 509 -12.63 -21.10 -12.66
CA LEU A 509 -13.28 -21.68 -11.46
C LEU A 509 -14.05 -22.99 -11.74
N ARG A 510 -14.32 -23.34 -13.01
CA ARG A 510 -14.91 -24.64 -13.36
C ARG A 510 -13.90 -25.80 -13.29
N LYS A 511 -12.60 -25.50 -13.22
CA LYS A 511 -11.51 -26.47 -13.25
C LYS A 511 -11.01 -26.77 -11.84
N GLY A 512 -10.67 -28.03 -11.58
CA GLY A 512 -9.92 -28.42 -10.38
C GLY A 512 -8.50 -27.88 -10.40
N TRP A 513 -7.82 -27.86 -9.25
CA TRP A 513 -6.49 -27.25 -9.08
C TRP A 513 -5.43 -27.73 -10.08
N ASP A 514 -5.44 -29.02 -10.42
CA ASP A 514 -4.47 -29.61 -11.35
C ASP A 514 -4.84 -29.41 -12.83
N SER A 515 -6.06 -28.96 -13.11
CA SER A 515 -6.54 -28.67 -14.46
C SER A 515 -6.47 -27.18 -14.81
N ILE A 516 -6.08 -26.32 -13.87
CA ILE A 516 -5.84 -24.90 -14.13
C ILE A 516 -4.66 -24.74 -15.10
N ASP A 517 -4.71 -23.74 -15.97
CA ASP A 517 -3.55 -23.33 -16.77
C ASP A 517 -2.29 -23.18 -15.90
N THR A 518 -1.19 -23.85 -16.28
CA THR A 518 0.04 -23.92 -15.46
C THR A 518 0.64 -22.56 -15.14
N ARG A 519 0.56 -21.60 -16.07
CA ARG A 519 1.06 -20.24 -15.84
C ARG A 519 0.15 -19.52 -14.85
N PHE A 520 -1.17 -19.63 -15.01
CA PHE A 520 -2.11 -19.07 -14.04
C PHE A 520 -1.97 -19.70 -12.65
N LYS A 521 -1.83 -21.02 -12.55
CA LYS A 521 -1.54 -21.73 -11.29
C LYS A 521 -0.27 -21.20 -10.61
N THR A 522 0.79 -20.99 -11.39
CA THR A 522 2.04 -20.39 -10.89
C THR A 522 1.79 -19.00 -10.30
N VAL A 523 1.02 -18.14 -10.98
CA VAL A 523 0.68 -16.81 -10.47
C VAL A 523 -0.13 -16.91 -9.18
N LEU A 524 -1.16 -17.77 -9.11
CA LEU A 524 -1.94 -17.99 -7.89
C LEU A 524 -1.04 -18.42 -6.71
N GLU A 525 -0.10 -19.32 -6.95
CA GLU A 525 0.87 -19.77 -5.94
C GLU A 525 1.78 -18.63 -5.45
N GLN A 526 2.17 -17.67 -6.31
CA GLN A 526 2.94 -16.50 -5.88
C GLN A 526 2.17 -15.64 -4.88
N TYR A 527 0.84 -15.59 -4.98
CA TYR A 527 -0.06 -14.93 -4.02
C TYR A 527 -0.43 -15.81 -2.84
N ASP A 528 0.19 -16.98 -2.72
CA ASP A 528 -0.11 -17.98 -1.69
C ASP A 528 -1.55 -18.53 -1.76
N ILE A 529 -2.21 -18.42 -2.92
CA ILE A 529 -3.47 -19.12 -3.18
C ILE A 529 -3.11 -20.56 -3.52
N ASN A 530 -3.52 -21.50 -2.67
CA ASN A 530 -3.26 -22.93 -2.83
C ASN A 530 -4.53 -23.71 -3.23
N GLN A 531 -4.45 -25.02 -3.30
CA GLN A 531 -5.58 -25.89 -3.64
C GLN A 531 -6.80 -25.70 -2.73
N LYS A 532 -6.61 -25.61 -1.40
CA LYS A 532 -7.71 -25.39 -0.44
C LYS A 532 -8.39 -24.05 -0.70
N ASP A 533 -7.60 -23.01 -0.90
CA ASP A 533 -8.10 -21.68 -1.25
C ASP A 533 -8.87 -21.71 -2.58
N TRP A 534 -8.33 -22.40 -3.59
CA TRP A 534 -8.97 -22.54 -4.89
C TRP A 534 -10.30 -23.29 -4.80
N ASP A 535 -10.36 -24.41 -4.08
CA ASP A 535 -11.60 -25.16 -3.90
C ASP A 535 -12.66 -24.34 -3.14
N ALA A 536 -12.26 -23.47 -2.21
CA ALA A 536 -13.15 -22.50 -1.60
C ALA A 536 -13.67 -21.46 -2.62
N LEU A 537 -12.80 -20.91 -3.48
CA LEU A 537 -13.21 -20.01 -4.57
C LEU A 537 -14.17 -20.69 -5.55
N ARG A 538 -13.96 -21.97 -5.86
CA ARG A 538 -14.85 -22.75 -6.72
C ARG A 538 -16.25 -22.91 -6.12
N LYS A 539 -16.33 -23.14 -4.81
CA LYS A 539 -17.60 -23.23 -4.07
C LYS A 539 -18.34 -21.90 -4.03
N VAL A 540 -17.62 -20.80 -3.76
CA VAL A 540 -18.14 -19.42 -3.84
C VAL A 540 -18.64 -19.08 -5.24
N GLY A 541 -17.94 -19.58 -6.26
CA GLY A 541 -18.25 -19.33 -7.66
C GLY A 541 -17.96 -17.89 -8.09
N SER A 542 -18.63 -17.47 -9.15
CA SER A 542 -18.51 -16.14 -9.76
C SER A 542 -19.90 -15.54 -9.96
N PHE A 543 -19.99 -14.26 -10.31
CA PHE A 543 -21.26 -13.59 -10.57
C PHE A 543 -21.30 -12.96 -11.96
N ARG A 544 -22.50 -12.73 -12.50
CA ARG A 544 -22.73 -11.80 -13.61
C ARG A 544 -23.26 -10.49 -13.06
N ILE A 545 -23.00 -9.38 -13.75
CA ILE A 545 -23.57 -8.08 -13.38
C ILE A 545 -25.11 -8.15 -13.38
N SER A 546 -25.70 -8.86 -14.34
CA SER A 546 -27.15 -9.08 -14.41
C SER A 546 -27.72 -9.83 -13.19
N ASP A 547 -26.94 -10.68 -12.53
CA ASP A 547 -27.36 -11.37 -11.31
C ASP A 547 -27.52 -10.41 -10.13
N LEU A 548 -26.70 -9.34 -10.10
CA LEU A 548 -26.75 -8.29 -9.07
C LEU A 548 -27.85 -7.25 -9.36
N VAL A 549 -28.08 -6.95 -10.63
CA VAL A 549 -29.04 -5.92 -11.07
C VAL A 549 -30.50 -6.36 -10.94
N LYS A 550 -30.79 -7.67 -10.96
CA LYS A 550 -32.16 -8.19 -10.70
C LYS A 550 -32.75 -7.72 -9.36
N LYS A 551 -31.91 -7.32 -8.41
CA LYS A 551 -32.32 -6.80 -7.09
C LYS A 551 -32.36 -5.26 -7.01
N ASN A 552 -32.03 -4.54 -8.09
CA ASN A 552 -32.00 -3.06 -8.13
C ASN A 552 -33.05 -2.48 -9.08
N PRO A 553 -34.11 -1.82 -8.57
CA PRO A 553 -35.19 -1.26 -9.38
C PRO A 553 -34.75 -0.23 -10.43
N GLY A 554 -33.71 0.56 -10.13
CA GLY A 554 -33.24 1.66 -10.99
C GLY A 554 -32.43 1.24 -12.22
N MET A 555 -32.21 -0.06 -12.44
CA MET A 555 -31.42 -0.58 -13.57
C MET A 555 -32.19 -1.63 -14.39
N LYS A 556 -33.52 -1.68 -14.27
CA LYS A 556 -34.40 -2.50 -15.13
C LYS A 556 -34.28 -2.03 -16.59
N GLY A 557 -33.99 -2.95 -17.50
CA GLY A 557 -33.91 -2.68 -18.95
C GLY A 557 -32.51 -2.47 -19.52
N THR A 558 -31.47 -2.47 -18.68
CA THR A 558 -30.08 -2.32 -19.15
C THR A 558 -29.50 -3.66 -19.59
N THR A 559 -28.98 -3.75 -20.81
CA THR A 559 -28.27 -4.95 -21.30
C THR A 559 -26.85 -4.97 -20.73
N PHE A 560 -26.51 -6.02 -19.99
CA PHE A 560 -25.15 -6.25 -19.51
C PHE A 560 -24.48 -7.35 -20.32
N PRO A 561 -23.16 -7.22 -20.56
CA PRO A 561 -22.45 -8.28 -21.25
C PRO A 561 -22.38 -9.54 -20.36
N ASN A 562 -22.34 -10.73 -20.99
CA ASN A 562 -22.60 -12.03 -20.34
C ASN A 562 -21.34 -12.64 -19.66
N GLU A 563 -20.39 -11.80 -19.27
CA GLU A 563 -19.16 -12.22 -18.61
C GLU A 563 -19.40 -12.51 -17.13
N ARG A 564 -18.53 -13.37 -16.58
CA ARG A 564 -18.52 -13.69 -15.15
C ARG A 564 -17.30 -13.07 -14.49
N PHE A 565 -17.48 -12.60 -13.27
CA PHE A 565 -16.48 -11.92 -12.47
C PHE A 565 -16.35 -12.58 -11.10
N ILE A 566 -15.20 -12.37 -10.47
CA ILE A 566 -14.96 -12.66 -9.05
C ILE A 566 -14.15 -11.52 -8.44
N THR A 567 -14.49 -11.16 -7.20
CA THR A 567 -13.87 -10.08 -6.42
C THR A 567 -13.70 -10.55 -4.99
N GLY A 568 -12.81 -9.93 -4.20
CA GLY A 568 -12.68 -10.29 -2.78
C GLY A 568 -13.97 -9.99 -2.00
N ASP A 569 -14.71 -8.96 -2.39
CA ASP A 569 -16.02 -8.65 -1.81
C ASP A 569 -17.06 -9.73 -2.08
N TRP A 570 -17.10 -10.26 -3.30
CA TRP A 570 -17.96 -11.41 -3.63
C TRP A 570 -17.61 -12.63 -2.77
N VAL A 571 -16.31 -12.90 -2.61
CA VAL A 571 -15.82 -14.00 -1.74
C VAL A 571 -16.30 -13.83 -0.30
N LEU A 572 -16.21 -12.63 0.25
CA LEU A 572 -16.66 -12.36 1.61
C LEU A 572 -18.19 -12.43 1.74
N GLN A 573 -18.93 -11.92 0.75
CA GLN A 573 -20.40 -11.92 0.75
C GLN A 573 -20.98 -13.34 0.68
N GLN A 574 -20.40 -14.22 -0.13
CA GLN A 574 -20.90 -15.61 -0.28
C GLN A 574 -20.33 -16.55 0.78
N GLY A 575 -19.08 -16.34 1.23
CA GLY A 575 -18.39 -17.21 2.18
C GLY A 575 -18.55 -16.80 3.64
N GLY A 576 -18.99 -15.57 3.93
CA GLY A 576 -19.06 -15.01 5.27
C GLY A 576 -17.69 -14.70 5.89
N PRO A 577 -17.65 -14.29 7.18
CA PRO A 577 -16.43 -13.82 7.86
C PRO A 577 -15.25 -14.82 7.86
N SER A 578 -15.53 -16.13 7.80
CA SER A 578 -14.50 -17.18 7.74
C SER A 578 -13.63 -17.10 6.47
N HIS A 579 -14.11 -16.41 5.42
CA HIS A 579 -13.39 -16.24 4.15
C HIS A 579 -12.63 -14.92 4.05
N SER A 580 -12.51 -14.13 5.14
CA SER A 580 -11.82 -12.82 5.09
C SER A 580 -10.38 -12.93 4.57
N ARG A 581 -9.59 -13.91 5.04
CA ARG A 581 -8.22 -14.12 4.55
C ARG A 581 -8.16 -14.48 3.07
N LEU A 582 -9.14 -15.25 2.57
CA LEU A 582 -9.23 -15.59 1.15
C LEU A 582 -9.60 -14.37 0.32
N ALA A 583 -10.56 -13.56 0.79
CA ALA A 583 -10.91 -12.29 0.18
C ALA A 583 -9.71 -11.34 0.10
N ASP A 584 -8.89 -11.26 1.15
CA ASP A 584 -7.67 -10.45 1.16
C ASP A 584 -6.63 -10.94 0.14
N LYS A 585 -6.43 -12.26 0.00
CA LYS A 585 -5.56 -12.82 -1.05
C LYS A 585 -6.07 -12.49 -2.46
N VAL A 586 -7.38 -12.54 -2.68
CA VAL A 586 -8.01 -12.20 -3.97
C VAL A 586 -7.87 -10.70 -4.26
N ASN A 587 -8.09 -9.83 -3.28
CA ASN A 587 -7.89 -8.39 -3.41
C ASN A 587 -6.42 -8.04 -3.67
N LEU A 588 -5.51 -8.68 -2.92
CA LEU A 588 -4.07 -8.57 -3.14
C LEU A 588 -3.68 -8.94 -4.57
N PHE A 589 -4.21 -10.06 -5.09
CA PHE A 589 -3.99 -10.48 -6.46
C PHE A 589 -4.38 -9.37 -7.46
N PHE A 590 -5.62 -8.85 -7.38
CA PHE A 590 -6.10 -7.86 -8.35
C PHE A 590 -5.37 -6.52 -8.26
N VAL A 591 -5.20 -5.98 -7.04
CA VAL A 591 -4.53 -4.70 -6.84
C VAL A 591 -3.07 -4.78 -7.30
N ASN A 592 -2.37 -5.86 -6.95
CA ASN A 592 -0.95 -5.99 -7.28
C ASN A 592 -0.72 -6.30 -8.76
N GLU A 593 -1.47 -7.22 -9.36
CA GLU A 593 -1.36 -7.50 -10.80
C GLU A 593 -1.69 -6.28 -11.66
N SER A 594 -2.68 -5.45 -11.28
CA SER A 594 -2.97 -4.20 -12.02
C SER A 594 -1.82 -3.21 -12.04
N ARG A 595 -0.97 -3.21 -11.01
CA ARG A 595 0.18 -2.30 -10.89
C ARG A 595 1.44 -2.88 -11.54
N ILE A 596 1.49 -4.20 -11.72
CA ILE A 596 2.49 -4.84 -12.57
C ILE A 596 2.12 -4.61 -14.05
N GLY A 597 0.84 -4.78 -14.39
CA GLY A 597 0.31 -4.54 -15.73
C GLY A 597 0.33 -3.07 -16.15
N VAL A 598 0.10 -2.14 -15.23
CA VAL A 598 0.28 -0.69 -15.44
C VAL A 598 1.40 -0.22 -14.52
N PRO A 599 2.67 -0.28 -14.98
CA PRO A 599 3.84 -0.25 -14.12
C PRO A 599 3.85 0.93 -13.15
N ASP A 600 4.09 0.58 -11.89
CA ASP A 600 4.20 1.48 -10.76
C ASP A 600 5.15 0.88 -9.72
N ILE A 601 5.96 1.72 -9.09
CA ILE A 601 6.96 1.27 -8.11
C ILE A 601 6.29 0.85 -6.80
N GLY A 602 6.74 -0.25 -6.21
CA GLY A 602 6.36 -0.67 -4.86
C GLY A 602 7.36 -0.20 -3.80
N ALA A 603 7.11 -0.60 -2.55
CA ALA A 603 8.08 -0.46 -1.46
C ALA A 603 9.43 -1.09 -1.83
N GLY A 604 9.40 -2.14 -2.66
CA GLY A 604 10.60 -2.87 -3.02
C GLY A 604 11.54 -2.07 -3.93
N GLU A 605 10.98 -1.49 -4.98
CA GLU A 605 11.68 -0.64 -5.93
C GLU A 605 12.13 0.67 -5.28
N ARG A 606 11.30 1.26 -4.40
CA ARG A 606 11.69 2.44 -3.62
C ARG A 606 12.89 2.17 -2.73
N ALA A 607 12.93 1.03 -2.04
CA ALA A 607 14.09 0.61 -1.26
C ALA A 607 15.36 0.42 -2.11
N LEU A 608 15.21 -0.12 -3.32
CA LEU A 608 16.34 -0.27 -4.25
C LEU A 608 16.92 1.10 -4.64
N MET A 609 16.05 2.05 -5.00
CA MET A 609 16.45 3.37 -5.49
C MET A 609 16.98 4.28 -4.38
N MET A 610 16.32 4.31 -3.22
CA MET A 610 16.70 5.18 -2.11
C MET A 610 17.76 4.56 -1.18
N ARG A 611 17.91 3.24 -1.19
CA ARG A 611 18.72 2.52 -0.18
C ARG A 611 18.35 3.02 1.22
N THR A 612 19.33 3.28 2.07
CA THR A 612 19.15 3.83 3.42
C THR A 612 19.22 5.36 3.44
N PHE A 613 19.25 6.02 2.27
CA PHE A 613 19.27 7.49 2.20
C PHE A 613 17.94 8.08 2.66
N GLN A 614 18.02 9.08 3.52
CA GLN A 614 16.87 9.73 4.13
C GLN A 614 16.39 10.93 3.32
N ARG A 615 15.07 11.17 3.32
CA ARG A 615 14.48 12.33 2.65
C ARG A 615 14.96 13.62 3.30
N GLY A 616 15.25 14.63 2.48
CA GLY A 616 15.80 15.90 2.95
C GLY A 616 17.27 15.85 3.36
N THR A 617 17.98 14.73 3.16
CA THR A 617 19.45 14.70 3.24
C THR A 617 20.07 14.91 1.85
N LEU A 618 21.34 15.30 1.78
CA LEU A 618 22.03 15.48 0.51
C LEU A 618 22.10 14.17 -0.31
N PRO A 619 22.49 13.01 0.26
CA PRO A 619 22.45 11.74 -0.48
C PRO A 619 21.03 11.38 -0.96
N GLY A 620 20.01 11.63 -0.13
CA GLY A 620 18.62 11.41 -0.52
C GLY A 620 18.18 12.30 -1.67
N ALA A 621 18.54 13.59 -1.66
CA ALA A 621 18.24 14.54 -2.73
C ALA A 621 18.91 14.15 -4.06
N VAL A 622 20.15 13.68 -4.00
CA VAL A 622 20.89 13.17 -5.17
C VAL A 622 20.21 11.92 -5.73
N ALA A 623 19.88 10.95 -4.88
CA ALA A 623 19.18 9.73 -5.30
C ALA A 623 17.81 10.04 -5.93
N GLN A 624 17.01 10.92 -5.30
CA GLN A 624 15.72 11.36 -5.82
C GLN A 624 15.85 12.01 -7.20
N SER A 625 16.84 12.87 -7.39
CA SER A 625 17.09 13.56 -8.66
C SER A 625 17.56 12.59 -9.75
N PHE A 626 18.46 11.67 -9.41
CA PHE A 626 19.00 10.68 -10.35
C PHE A 626 17.92 9.72 -10.87
N TRP A 627 17.05 9.24 -9.97
CA TRP A 627 16.00 8.29 -10.30
C TRP A 627 14.72 8.95 -10.82
N GLN A 628 14.63 10.29 -10.80
CA GLN A 628 13.51 11.00 -11.40
C GLN A 628 13.39 10.60 -12.88
N PHE A 629 12.17 10.25 -13.33
CA PHE A 629 11.87 9.74 -14.67
C PHE A 629 12.47 8.36 -15.02
N ARG A 630 13.16 7.69 -14.08
CA ARG A 630 13.68 6.32 -14.22
C ARG A 630 12.85 5.28 -13.45
N SER A 631 11.92 5.73 -12.60
CA SER A 631 11.08 4.86 -11.76
C SER A 631 10.21 3.89 -12.56
N TYR A 632 9.66 4.33 -13.69
CA TYR A 632 8.87 3.47 -14.59
C TYR A 632 9.71 2.30 -15.11
N GLN A 633 10.93 2.56 -15.56
CA GLN A 633 11.87 1.55 -16.05
C GLN A 633 12.25 0.58 -14.93
N VAL A 634 12.48 1.08 -13.72
CA VAL A 634 12.74 0.23 -12.54
C VAL A 634 11.54 -0.68 -12.25
N ALA A 635 10.31 -0.18 -12.33
CA ALA A 635 9.11 -1.00 -12.12
C ALA A 635 8.96 -2.09 -13.21
N VAL A 636 9.17 -1.72 -14.48
CA VAL A 636 9.16 -2.59 -15.65
C VAL A 636 10.22 -3.71 -15.50
N LEU A 637 11.46 -3.34 -15.19
CA LEU A 637 12.57 -4.28 -14.95
C LEU A 637 12.31 -5.20 -13.75
N SER A 638 11.86 -4.64 -12.62
CA SER A 638 11.71 -5.42 -11.39
C SER A 638 10.56 -6.42 -11.48
N ASN A 639 9.48 -6.05 -12.18
CA ASN A 639 8.24 -6.82 -12.17
C ASN A 639 8.06 -7.70 -13.40
N LEU A 640 8.35 -7.20 -14.60
CA LEU A 640 8.02 -7.89 -15.86
C LEU A 640 9.21 -8.70 -16.40
N LEU A 641 10.46 -8.29 -16.17
CA LEU A 641 11.63 -9.02 -16.68
C LEU A 641 11.69 -10.46 -16.13
N PRO A 642 11.50 -10.70 -14.81
CA PRO A 642 11.47 -12.07 -14.29
C PRO A 642 10.32 -12.91 -14.86
N ARG A 643 9.28 -12.27 -15.40
CA ARG A 643 8.10 -12.94 -15.97
C ARG A 643 8.25 -13.22 -17.45
N PHE A 644 9.02 -12.41 -18.17
CA PHE A 644 9.18 -12.46 -19.62
C PHE A 644 9.63 -13.84 -20.10
N GLY A 645 10.69 -14.39 -19.49
CA GLY A 645 11.21 -15.72 -19.83
C GLY A 645 10.26 -16.90 -19.54
N HIS A 646 9.20 -16.69 -18.75
CA HIS A 646 8.24 -17.73 -18.38
C HIS A 646 7.00 -17.79 -19.29
N MET A 647 6.93 -16.94 -20.32
CA MET A 647 5.75 -16.82 -21.18
C MET A 647 5.82 -17.70 -22.43
N GLY A 648 6.97 -18.31 -22.69
CA GLY A 648 7.27 -19.07 -23.91
C GLY A 648 7.71 -18.17 -25.07
N VAL A 649 8.59 -18.70 -25.94
CA VAL A 649 9.21 -17.97 -27.06
C VAL A 649 8.18 -17.25 -27.95
N PRO A 650 7.05 -17.86 -28.35
CA PRO A 650 6.07 -17.15 -29.18
C PRO A 650 5.46 -15.91 -28.51
N ASN A 651 5.14 -15.98 -27.21
CA ASN A 651 4.62 -14.80 -26.51
C ASN A 651 5.72 -13.75 -26.28
N MET A 652 6.96 -14.17 -26.01
CA MET A 652 8.09 -13.23 -25.94
C MET A 652 8.23 -12.44 -27.24
N ALA A 653 8.22 -13.11 -28.39
CA ALA A 653 8.29 -12.44 -29.70
C ALA A 653 7.12 -11.47 -29.93
N ILE A 654 5.88 -11.91 -29.64
CA ILE A 654 4.68 -11.05 -29.74
C ILE A 654 4.83 -9.80 -28.87
N HIS A 655 5.32 -9.94 -27.64
CA HIS A 655 5.46 -8.80 -26.73
C HIS A 655 6.64 -7.89 -27.08
N THR A 656 7.75 -8.42 -27.59
CA THR A 656 8.84 -7.59 -28.14
C THR A 656 8.34 -6.72 -29.28
N VAL A 657 7.69 -7.33 -30.28
CA VAL A 657 7.12 -6.62 -31.43
C VAL A 657 6.01 -5.65 -31.00
N GLY A 658 5.11 -6.09 -30.12
CA GLY A 658 4.01 -5.26 -29.61
C GLY A 658 4.50 -4.03 -28.85
N THR A 659 5.53 -4.18 -28.00
CA THR A 659 6.08 -3.03 -27.26
C THR A 659 6.85 -2.08 -28.16
N LEU A 660 7.61 -2.59 -29.16
CA LEU A 660 8.21 -1.75 -30.21
C LEU A 660 7.14 -1.02 -31.05
N GLY A 661 6.03 -1.68 -31.35
CA GLY A 661 4.91 -1.05 -32.04
C GLY A 661 4.30 0.09 -31.22
N MET A 662 4.07 -0.14 -29.92
CA MET A 662 3.56 0.89 -29.01
C MET A 662 4.55 2.04 -28.78
N GLY A 663 5.85 1.75 -28.76
CA GLY A 663 6.91 2.77 -28.72
C GLY A 663 6.85 3.69 -29.94
N TYR A 664 6.71 3.11 -31.14
CA TYR A 664 6.58 3.86 -32.37
C TYR A 664 5.27 4.66 -32.42
N LEU A 665 4.15 4.06 -32.00
CA LEU A 665 2.87 4.76 -31.89
C LEU A 665 2.98 5.98 -30.96
N SER A 666 3.64 5.83 -29.81
CA SER A 666 3.86 6.94 -28.89
C SER A 666 4.67 8.08 -29.52
N ILE A 667 5.76 7.75 -30.24
CA ILE A 667 6.56 8.75 -30.96
C ILE A 667 5.72 9.45 -32.02
N THR A 668 4.97 8.70 -32.81
CA THR A 668 4.09 9.22 -33.86
C THR A 668 3.05 10.18 -33.27
N LEU A 669 2.37 9.80 -32.18
CA LEU A 669 1.43 10.69 -31.50
C LEU A 669 2.10 11.96 -30.98
N LYS A 670 3.33 11.87 -30.45
CA LYS A 670 4.08 13.03 -29.98
C LYS A 670 4.49 13.96 -31.11
N ASP A 671 4.86 13.42 -32.26
CA ASP A 671 5.27 14.16 -33.46
C ASP A 671 4.06 14.83 -34.11
N LEU A 672 2.94 14.13 -34.26
CA LEU A 672 1.67 14.72 -34.70
C LEU A 672 1.22 15.85 -33.78
N ALA A 673 1.35 15.68 -32.46
CA ALA A 673 1.06 16.75 -31.49
C ALA A 673 2.05 17.94 -31.54
N LYS A 674 3.16 17.83 -32.28
CA LYS A 674 4.06 18.96 -32.63
C LYS A 674 3.77 19.54 -34.01
N GLY A 675 2.80 19.00 -34.75
CA GLY A 675 2.60 19.32 -36.17
C GLY A 675 3.67 18.73 -37.10
N LEU A 676 4.41 17.71 -36.64
CA LEU A 676 5.40 17.00 -37.45
C LEU A 676 4.78 15.78 -38.13
N THR A 677 5.38 15.35 -39.25
CA THR A 677 4.98 14.12 -39.93
C THR A 677 5.51 12.88 -39.19
N PRO A 678 4.79 11.74 -39.25
CA PRO A 678 5.27 10.49 -38.68
C PRO A 678 6.62 10.07 -39.25
N ARG A 679 7.51 9.58 -38.40
CA ARG A 679 8.84 9.11 -38.83
C ARG A 679 8.70 7.88 -39.71
N SER A 680 9.52 7.79 -40.75
CA SER A 680 9.54 6.62 -41.63
C SER A 680 9.94 5.35 -40.88
N VAL A 681 9.16 4.27 -41.06
CA VAL A 681 9.44 2.93 -40.50
C VAL A 681 10.63 2.24 -41.16
N PHE A 682 11.15 2.77 -42.26
CA PHE A 682 12.30 2.21 -42.98
C PHE A 682 13.66 2.70 -42.44
N LYS A 683 13.67 3.68 -41.52
CA LYS A 683 14.88 4.23 -40.91
C LYS A 683 15.25 3.47 -39.63
N LYS A 684 16.53 3.12 -39.45
CA LYS A 684 17.02 2.42 -38.24
C LYS A 684 16.85 3.28 -36.98
N GLU A 685 17.00 4.60 -37.14
CA GLU A 685 16.86 5.59 -36.07
C GLU A 685 15.43 5.59 -35.49
N THR A 686 14.42 5.35 -36.33
CA THR A 686 13.02 5.24 -35.89
C THR A 686 12.83 4.09 -34.91
N TRP A 687 13.45 2.94 -35.19
CA TRP A 687 13.35 1.76 -34.32
C TRP A 687 14.21 1.89 -33.07
N ALA A 688 15.37 2.55 -33.16
CA ALA A 688 16.17 2.89 -31.98
C ALA A 688 15.41 3.83 -31.03
N ASP A 689 14.74 4.84 -31.56
CA ASP A 689 13.92 5.74 -30.74
C ASP A 689 12.68 5.05 -30.20
N SER A 690 12.04 4.18 -31.00
CA SER A 690 10.94 3.35 -30.53
C SER A 690 11.36 2.46 -29.38
N LEU A 691 12.53 1.80 -29.49
CA LEU A 691 13.12 0.97 -28.45
C LEU A 691 13.29 1.76 -27.15
N ARG A 692 13.84 2.97 -27.21
CA ARG A 692 13.95 3.88 -26.05
C ARG A 692 12.59 4.26 -25.47
N GLN A 693 11.64 4.63 -26.32
CA GLN A 693 10.30 5.05 -25.89
C GLN A 693 9.49 3.90 -25.27
N SER A 694 9.70 2.69 -25.77
CA SER A 694 8.97 1.48 -25.39
C SER A 694 9.31 0.98 -23.97
N GLY A 695 10.47 1.38 -23.44
CA GLY A 695 10.97 0.92 -22.15
C GLY A 695 11.51 -0.51 -22.14
N ILE A 696 11.60 -1.18 -23.30
CA ILE A 696 12.05 -2.59 -23.38
C ILE A 696 13.56 -2.79 -23.43
N LEU A 697 14.35 -1.72 -23.44
CA LEU A 697 15.82 -1.81 -23.36
C LEU A 697 16.26 -2.70 -22.19
N GLY A 698 15.49 -2.69 -21.09
CA GLY A 698 15.70 -3.58 -19.96
C GLY A 698 15.31 -5.05 -20.16
N PHE A 699 14.41 -5.36 -21.10
CA PHE A 699 13.91 -6.72 -21.36
C PHE A 699 14.71 -7.48 -22.40
N ALA A 700 15.20 -6.75 -23.39
CA ALA A 700 15.79 -7.32 -24.59
C ALA A 700 17.21 -6.82 -24.82
N GLY A 701 17.82 -6.13 -23.86
CA GLY A 701 19.19 -5.63 -23.94
C GLY A 701 20.16 -6.73 -24.38
N ASP A 702 20.16 -7.87 -23.68
CA ASP A 702 21.05 -8.99 -24.02
C ASP A 702 20.68 -9.68 -25.34
N TYR A 703 19.38 -9.85 -25.63
CA TYR A 703 18.90 -10.51 -26.86
C TYR A 703 19.12 -9.67 -28.13
N ILE A 704 18.89 -8.36 -28.04
CA ILE A 704 19.12 -7.41 -29.15
C ILE A 704 20.61 -7.12 -29.29
N ALA A 705 21.37 -7.05 -28.19
CA ALA A 705 22.82 -6.89 -28.24
C ALA A 705 23.53 -8.15 -28.79
N SER A 706 23.03 -9.36 -28.50
CA SER A 706 23.57 -10.60 -29.07
C SER A 706 23.28 -10.75 -30.56
N GLU A 707 22.14 -10.27 -31.04
CA GLU A 707 21.72 -10.43 -32.44
C GLU A 707 22.20 -9.27 -33.37
N TYR A 708 22.40 -8.05 -32.84
CA TYR A 708 22.71 -6.85 -33.66
C TYR A 708 24.09 -6.20 -33.37
N GLY A 709 24.96 -6.86 -32.60
CA GLY A 709 26.42 -6.78 -32.66
C GLY A 709 27.15 -5.43 -32.47
N SER A 710 26.47 -4.30 -32.26
CA SER A 710 27.12 -2.97 -32.34
C SER A 710 26.63 -1.92 -31.33
N TYR A 711 25.83 -2.29 -30.32
CA TYR A 711 25.25 -1.34 -29.37
C TYR A 711 25.84 -1.35 -27.96
N HIS A 712 26.82 -2.23 -27.66
CA HIS A 712 27.36 -2.43 -26.30
C HIS A 712 27.85 -1.13 -25.66
N SER A 713 28.73 -0.36 -26.30
CA SER A 713 29.36 0.82 -25.66
C SER A 713 28.41 1.98 -25.32
N ARG A 714 27.20 2.02 -25.89
CA ARG A 714 26.18 3.06 -25.59
C ARG A 714 25.11 2.58 -24.62
N LEU A 715 24.84 1.27 -24.57
CA LEU A 715 23.88 0.69 -23.63
C LEU A 715 24.38 0.80 -22.19
N ASP A 716 25.69 0.70 -21.97
CA ASP A 716 26.33 0.77 -20.65
C ASP A 716 26.15 2.16 -20.02
N GLU A 717 26.41 3.23 -20.80
CA GLU A 717 26.16 4.63 -20.40
C GLU A 717 24.67 4.93 -20.22
N GLU A 718 23.79 4.35 -21.05
CA GLU A 718 22.34 4.55 -20.98
C GLU A 718 21.69 3.81 -19.79
N ILE A 719 22.21 2.64 -19.40
CA ILE A 719 21.72 1.82 -18.28
C ILE A 719 22.33 2.27 -16.93
N LEU A 720 23.63 2.58 -16.90
CA LEU A 720 24.37 2.91 -15.66
C LEU A 720 24.45 4.43 -15.40
N GLY A 721 24.10 5.25 -16.40
CA GLY A 721 24.21 6.70 -16.34
C GLY A 721 25.65 7.21 -16.51
N PRO A 722 25.84 8.52 -16.70
CA PRO A 722 27.14 9.13 -17.00
C PRO A 722 28.18 9.07 -15.86
N VAL A 723 27.86 8.38 -14.75
CA VAL A 723 28.80 8.16 -13.64
C VAL A 723 29.66 6.90 -13.87
N TYR A 724 29.29 6.04 -14.83
CA TYR A 724 30.06 4.82 -15.12
C TYR A 724 31.11 4.99 -16.23
N SER A 725 31.14 6.11 -16.97
CA SER A 725 32.13 6.37 -18.03
C SER A 725 33.33 7.23 -17.60
N GLN A 726 33.61 7.29 -16.29
CA GLN A 726 34.89 7.81 -15.76
C GLN A 726 35.71 6.70 -15.07
N GLY A 727 35.89 5.60 -15.79
CA GLY A 727 36.85 4.54 -15.48
C GLY A 727 37.72 4.26 -16.69
#